data_AF-A0AAD5H1D9-F1
#
_entry.id   AF-A0AAD5H1D9-F1
#
_cell.length_a   1.000
_cell.length_b   1.000
_cell.length_c   1.000
_cell.angle_alpha   90.00
_cell.angle_beta   90.00
_cell.angle_gamma   90.00
#
_symmetry.space_group_name_H-M   'P 1'
#
loop_
_entity.id
_entity.type
_entity.pdbx_description
1 polymer ?
#
loop_
_entity_poly.entity_id
_entity_poly.type
_entity_poly.pdbx_seq_one_letter_code
_entity_poly.pdbx_strand_id
1 'polypeptide(L)'
;MRGSQRTAATLLSLALACLAAAAPPADRNEGGQCRTRAPPTPEQRRARRAKECSHLVHVYMQRHTADFEAAHNASKLVFFLHVPRTAGKTYANCFLRTALPPSKRCAKSYDVLRYNVSAPGCLAIISHDDFSAAEQLLPPDAATITQLRRPVDRVVGAYEFAVDVAARGVLHQGPPGKLGRRKSDWVGTLEVWPWSVLIPWFKRDMKARMDRLKEAAKDDPTAWRDYRSPKNRTYWWNEAKNSSVWVLPPPEAVLDPYNNSLVMPLHEWVEHPIAEELMHNGATLQVLGLTNFSHWPRDEAAPLRACLRSNAVAREMLLKLAARRLRAMAHVGLTERLEESVVSMAADLGIDLDGPAYRYTSANAFSYDGGAEDDEALITYNATTAGGANVTVTRWQAAQRANAILDQLREHRLRLDVILPRLRDLVDQETRWLQEQGVPGAASAARSTGVSGRASQVGTAGAACDPQYAPANLAPGSAPQQQQQQQAAAEEPAAVDPEGNEIEALDEEASGRQEANRQLEAELASLHDSDMLVLADQATGHARQLVADEHYLIPNESLGHAYRRCAHAGHTRREKRKPYKHLRTPWGETFTFSTDSRQRIARSTLDRIHRLNTVDEELWREADRILTEKLAAQRSANALQAFPPPPAPFAPQQLPSRKRRLRSLDAPPPLPPADGEGEEGGAAAAAATSTPPASSTQQQQQQQQQQQGSQGAASVPSPATEPVRDEL
;
A
#
# COMPACT_ATOMS: atom_id res chain seq x y z
N MET A 1 -26.98 66.63 31.31
CA MET A 1 -26.83 67.53 32.48
C MET A 1 -25.38 68.01 32.55
N ARG A 2 -25.22 69.24 33.03
CA ARG A 2 -24.06 70.14 32.92
C ARG A 2 -22.77 69.66 33.63
N GLY A 3 -21.64 70.21 33.16
CA GLY A 3 -20.47 70.57 33.99
C GLY A 3 -19.29 69.60 33.85
N SER A 4 -18.27 69.81 33.03
CA SER A 4 -17.29 70.92 32.95
C SER A 4 -16.29 70.92 34.12
N GLN A 5 -15.00 70.76 33.79
CA GLN A 5 -13.89 71.72 34.01
C GLN A 5 -12.54 70.98 34.17
N ARG A 6 -11.58 71.18 33.25
CA ARG A 6 -10.44 72.16 33.28
C ARG A 6 -9.26 71.62 34.13
N THR A 7 -7.97 71.79 33.85
CA THR A 7 -7.20 72.59 32.88
C THR A 7 -5.70 72.26 32.98
N ALA A 8 -4.99 72.52 31.87
CA ALA A 8 -3.64 73.13 31.72
C ALA A 8 -2.41 72.45 32.36
N ALA A 9 -1.32 72.11 31.64
CA ALA A 9 -0.50 72.78 30.61
C ALA A 9 0.57 73.74 31.17
N THR A 10 1.84 73.39 30.94
CA THR A 10 3.03 74.22 30.54
C THR A 10 4.32 73.47 30.95
N LEU A 11 5.51 73.50 30.33
CA LEU A 11 6.13 73.86 29.04
C LEU A 11 7.57 74.35 29.37
N LEU A 12 8.47 74.27 28.38
CA LEU A 12 9.82 74.88 28.27
C LEU A 12 10.97 74.23 29.08
N SER A 13 12.22 74.11 28.61
CA SER A 13 12.88 74.47 27.33
C SER A 13 14.38 74.09 27.32
N LEU A 14 14.91 73.80 26.12
CA LEU A 14 16.22 74.17 25.50
C LEU A 14 17.53 74.20 26.36
N ALA A 15 18.75 73.86 25.88
CA ALA A 15 19.38 74.09 24.58
C ALA A 15 20.73 73.32 24.42
N LEU A 16 21.16 73.12 23.15
CA LEU A 16 22.51 73.27 22.51
C LEU A 16 23.82 73.02 23.32
N ALA A 17 24.98 72.59 22.79
CA ALA A 17 25.48 72.11 21.49
C ALA A 17 27.00 71.78 21.64
N CYS A 18 27.55 71.04 20.66
CA CYS A 18 28.94 71.05 20.13
C CYS A 18 30.12 70.28 20.79
N LEU A 19 30.65 69.34 19.97
CA LEU A 19 32.03 69.12 19.51
C LEU A 19 33.14 68.48 20.41
N ALA A 20 33.52 67.28 19.94
CA ALA A 20 34.88 66.81 19.59
C ALA A 20 35.84 66.16 20.62
N ALA A 21 36.25 64.94 20.23
CA ALA A 21 37.55 64.27 20.37
C ALA A 21 37.99 63.68 21.72
N ALA A 22 38.15 62.34 21.73
CA ALA A 22 39.33 61.57 22.18
C ALA A 22 38.92 60.18 22.73
N ALA A 23 39.55 59.12 22.25
CA ALA A 23 39.57 57.78 22.87
C ALA A 23 40.90 57.61 23.65
N PRO A 24 41.10 56.53 24.44
CA PRO A 24 40.29 55.87 25.48
C PRO A 24 41.01 55.95 26.86
N PRO A 25 40.60 55.20 27.90
CA PRO A 25 41.33 53.96 28.14
C PRO A 25 40.44 52.76 28.52
N ALA A 26 41.05 51.59 28.38
CA ALA A 26 40.50 50.29 28.69
C ALA A 26 40.02 50.19 30.14
N ASP A 27 38.84 49.59 30.33
CA ASP A 27 38.50 48.97 31.60
C ASP A 27 38.15 47.50 31.39
N ARG A 28 38.91 46.67 32.10
CA ARG A 28 38.65 45.26 32.32
C ARG A 28 37.41 45.16 33.19
N ASN A 29 36.42 44.38 32.74
CA ASN A 29 35.42 43.69 33.55
C ASN A 29 34.65 42.82 32.57
N GLU A 30 34.18 41.61 32.85
CA GLU A 30 34.27 40.66 33.94
C GLU A 30 33.52 39.44 33.36
N GLY A 31 33.93 38.23 33.72
CA GLY A 31 33.10 37.02 33.64
C GLY A 31 32.29 36.80 32.35
N GLY A 32 32.85 36.02 31.43
CA GLY A 32 32.07 35.32 30.41
C GLY A 32 31.09 34.35 31.07
N GLN A 33 29.95 34.87 31.54
CA GLN A 33 28.82 34.08 31.97
C GLN A 33 28.35 33.29 30.76
N CYS A 34 28.54 31.97 30.80
CA CYS A 34 27.88 31.04 29.90
C CYS A 34 26.37 31.16 30.18
N ARG A 35 25.69 32.11 29.54
CA ARG A 35 24.23 32.24 29.62
C ARG A 35 23.65 30.96 29.03
N THR A 36 23.20 30.06 29.91
CA THR A 36 22.37 28.92 29.54
C THR A 36 21.11 29.50 28.91
N ARG A 37 21.00 29.44 27.59
CA ARG A 37 19.78 29.83 26.88
C ARG A 37 18.64 28.99 27.47
N ALA A 38 17.60 29.66 27.93
CA ALA A 38 16.36 29.01 28.35
C ALA A 38 15.88 28.06 27.23
N PRO A 39 15.35 26.88 27.57
CA PRO A 39 14.83 25.95 26.59
C PRO A 39 13.77 26.66 25.73
N PRO A 40 13.75 26.42 24.40
CA PRO A 40 12.84 27.13 23.52
C PRO A 40 11.39 26.87 23.93
N THR A 41 10.55 27.90 23.91
CA THR A 41 9.13 27.76 24.25
C THR A 41 8.43 26.81 23.25
N PRO A 42 7.28 26.21 23.61
CA PRO A 42 6.50 25.40 22.66
C PRO A 42 6.18 26.13 21.36
N GLU A 43 5.94 27.44 21.42
CA GLU A 43 5.70 28.29 20.26
C GLU A 43 6.96 28.45 19.40
N GLN A 44 8.12 28.70 20.02
CA GLN A 44 9.41 28.76 19.31
C GLN A 44 9.75 27.42 18.64
N ARG A 45 9.44 26.29 19.29
CA ARG A 45 9.61 24.95 18.69
C ARG A 45 8.69 24.75 17.49
N ARG A 46 7.41 25.16 17.58
CA ARG A 46 6.47 25.11 16.44
C ARG A 46 6.94 26.00 15.29
N ALA A 47 7.38 27.22 15.57
CA ALA A 47 7.87 28.15 14.55
C ALA A 47 9.14 27.62 13.87
N ARG A 48 10.09 27.04 14.64
CA ARG A 48 11.28 26.40 14.09
C ARG A 48 10.93 25.23 13.17
N ARG A 49 10.07 24.31 13.64
CA ARG A 49 9.58 23.18 12.85
C ARG A 49 8.82 23.64 11.60
N ALA A 50 8.10 24.75 11.70
CA ALA A 50 7.39 25.30 10.56
C ALA A 50 8.36 25.78 9.46
N LYS A 51 9.40 26.51 9.86
CA LYS A 51 10.48 26.96 8.96
C LYS A 51 11.25 25.80 8.35
N GLU A 52 11.54 24.77 9.13
CA GLU A 52 12.19 23.55 8.68
C GLU A 52 11.36 22.83 7.61
N CYS A 53 10.07 22.63 7.87
CA CYS A 53 9.16 22.04 6.89
C CYS A 53 9.08 22.86 5.59
N SER A 54 8.96 24.19 5.68
CA SER A 54 8.96 25.04 4.48
C SER A 54 10.28 24.92 3.71
N HIS A 55 11.42 24.87 4.39
CA HIS A 55 12.72 24.67 3.74
C HIS A 55 12.82 23.31 3.05
N LEU A 56 12.44 22.24 3.73
CA LEU A 56 12.44 20.88 3.16
C LEU A 56 11.58 20.79 1.91
N VAL A 57 10.36 21.33 1.96
CA VAL A 57 9.47 21.33 0.78
C VAL A 57 10.05 22.18 -0.35
N HIS A 58 10.67 23.32 -0.07
CA HIS A 58 11.32 24.14 -1.09
C HIS A 58 12.47 23.40 -1.78
N VAL A 59 13.37 22.79 -1.01
CA VAL A 59 14.49 22.00 -1.55
C VAL A 59 13.97 20.85 -2.41
N TYR A 60 12.97 20.15 -1.90
CA TYR A 60 12.31 19.06 -2.61
C TYR A 60 11.69 19.54 -3.94
N MET A 61 10.92 20.64 -3.92
CA MET A 61 10.34 21.23 -5.14
C MET A 61 11.41 21.69 -6.14
N GLN A 62 12.56 22.18 -5.70
CA GLN A 62 13.63 22.57 -6.63
C GLN A 62 14.25 21.37 -7.35
N ARG A 63 14.30 20.21 -6.71
CA ARG A 63 14.88 18.99 -7.28
C ARG A 63 13.89 18.23 -8.18
N HIS A 64 12.62 18.18 -7.81
CA HIS A 64 11.62 17.30 -8.43
C HIS A 64 10.55 18.06 -9.23
N THR A 65 11.00 18.88 -10.19
CA THR A 65 10.12 19.63 -11.11
C THR A 65 10.48 19.49 -12.60
N ALA A 66 11.54 18.73 -12.91
CA ALA A 66 11.95 18.46 -14.30
C ALA A 66 10.88 17.68 -15.09
N ASP A 67 9.99 16.96 -14.39
CA ASP A 67 8.85 16.25 -14.97
C ASP A 67 7.85 17.18 -15.68
N PHE A 68 7.84 18.48 -15.36
CA PHE A 68 6.94 19.43 -15.99
C PHE A 68 7.37 19.88 -17.39
N GLU A 69 8.63 19.65 -17.75
CA GLU A 69 9.19 20.03 -19.04
C GLU A 69 9.35 18.83 -19.99
N ALA A 70 9.13 17.62 -19.48
CA ALA A 70 9.28 16.38 -20.24
C ALA A 70 8.16 16.21 -21.28
N ALA A 71 8.54 16.07 -22.54
CA ALA A 71 7.60 15.68 -23.60
C ALA A 71 7.22 14.20 -23.44
N HIS A 72 5.95 13.92 -23.16
CA HIS A 72 5.46 12.54 -23.03
C HIS A 72 5.31 11.86 -24.39
N ASN A 73 5.72 10.60 -24.46
CA ASN A 73 5.60 9.76 -25.63
C ASN A 73 4.89 8.43 -25.32
N ALA A 74 3.56 8.44 -25.44
CA ALA A 74 2.71 7.27 -25.22
C ALA A 74 2.99 6.12 -26.19
N SER A 75 3.65 6.38 -27.34
CA SER A 75 4.05 5.33 -28.29
C SER A 75 5.28 4.53 -27.85
N LYS A 76 6.03 5.03 -26.85
CA LYS A 76 7.17 4.33 -26.26
C LYS A 76 6.79 3.60 -24.99
N LEU A 77 6.22 4.30 -24.01
CA LEU A 77 5.87 3.71 -22.72
C LEU A 77 4.76 4.50 -22.04
N VAL A 78 3.73 3.77 -21.59
CA VAL A 78 2.68 4.26 -20.71
C VAL A 78 2.89 3.69 -19.32
N PHE A 79 3.09 4.56 -18.34
CA PHE A 79 3.14 4.19 -16.93
C PHE A 79 1.82 4.50 -16.25
N PHE A 80 1.07 3.45 -15.90
CA PHE A 80 -0.11 3.60 -15.06
C PHE A 80 0.29 3.59 -13.58
N LEU A 81 0.44 4.80 -13.02
CA LEU A 81 0.58 5.04 -11.59
C LEU A 81 -0.76 4.74 -10.93
N HIS A 82 -0.87 3.55 -10.34
CA HIS A 82 -2.13 3.05 -9.81
C HIS A 82 -2.29 3.33 -8.31
N VAL A 83 -3.15 4.29 -7.99
CA VAL A 83 -3.61 4.52 -6.62
C VAL A 83 -4.48 3.35 -6.15
N PRO A 84 -4.16 2.67 -5.04
CA PRO A 84 -4.94 1.54 -4.56
C PRO A 84 -6.44 1.88 -4.40
N ARG A 85 -7.30 0.97 -4.87
CA ARG A 85 -8.77 1.07 -4.81
C ARG A 85 -9.41 2.13 -5.73
N THR A 86 -8.71 2.57 -6.77
CA THR A 86 -9.25 3.44 -7.84
C THR A 86 -9.56 2.66 -9.14
N ALA A 87 -10.28 1.55 -9.01
CA ALA A 87 -10.64 0.68 -10.15
C ALA A 87 -9.44 0.11 -10.98
N GLY A 88 -8.27 -0.06 -10.36
CA GLY A 88 -7.04 -0.52 -11.05
C GLY A 88 -7.19 -1.80 -11.83
N LYS A 89 -7.86 -2.83 -11.29
CA LYS A 89 -8.10 -4.07 -12.04
C LYS A 89 -8.96 -3.86 -13.29
N THR A 90 -9.87 -2.89 -13.27
CA THR A 90 -10.70 -2.56 -14.42
C THR A 90 -9.87 -1.84 -15.48
N TYR A 91 -9.15 -0.77 -15.13
CA TYR A 91 -8.26 -0.07 -16.05
C TYR A 91 -7.14 -0.97 -16.59
N ALA A 92 -6.42 -1.62 -15.69
CA ALA A 92 -5.26 -2.42 -16.03
C ALA A 92 -5.63 -3.65 -16.86
N ASN A 93 -6.60 -4.45 -16.42
CA ASN A 93 -6.92 -5.70 -17.09
C ASN A 93 -7.98 -5.52 -18.18
N CYS A 94 -9.08 -4.82 -17.89
CA CYS A 94 -10.18 -4.71 -18.85
C CYS A 94 -9.92 -3.70 -19.97
N PHE A 95 -9.03 -2.71 -19.76
CA PHE A 95 -8.69 -1.72 -20.77
C PHE A 95 -7.26 -1.87 -21.27
N LEU A 96 -6.24 -1.39 -20.55
CA LEU A 96 -4.85 -1.29 -21.03
C LEU A 96 -4.28 -2.63 -21.53
N ARG A 97 -4.38 -3.70 -20.74
CA ARG A 97 -3.92 -5.04 -21.16
C ARG A 97 -4.80 -5.65 -22.24
N THR A 98 -6.08 -5.28 -22.31
CA THR A 98 -6.99 -5.79 -23.36
C THR A 98 -6.75 -5.08 -24.69
N ALA A 99 -6.32 -3.81 -24.67
CA ALA A 99 -5.97 -3.03 -25.84
C ALA A 99 -4.65 -3.48 -26.49
N LEU A 100 -3.73 -4.04 -25.71
CA LEU A 100 -2.40 -4.41 -26.17
C LEU A 100 -2.25 -5.92 -26.39
N PRO A 101 -1.63 -6.36 -27.50
CA PRO A 101 -1.23 -7.74 -27.66
C PRO A 101 -0.16 -8.12 -26.62
N PRO A 102 -0.05 -9.41 -26.23
CA PRO A 102 0.94 -9.87 -25.25
C PRO A 102 2.38 -9.39 -25.52
N SER A 103 2.84 -9.37 -26.78
CA SER A 103 4.18 -8.88 -27.16
C SER A 103 4.46 -7.42 -26.83
N LYS A 104 3.42 -6.61 -26.60
CA LYS A 104 3.54 -5.20 -26.24
C LYS A 104 3.31 -4.93 -24.75
N ARG A 105 3.04 -5.97 -23.96
CA ARG A 105 2.83 -5.86 -22.51
C ARG A 105 4.16 -6.03 -21.79
N CYS A 106 4.46 -5.11 -20.89
CA CYS A 106 5.64 -5.23 -20.05
C CYS A 106 5.48 -6.41 -19.09
N ALA A 107 6.59 -7.10 -18.82
CA ALA A 107 6.64 -8.16 -17.83
C ALA A 107 6.24 -7.63 -16.43
N LYS A 108 5.84 -8.55 -15.54
CA LYS A 108 5.54 -8.34 -14.10
C LYS A 108 5.78 -6.91 -13.56
N SER A 109 4.75 -6.08 -13.53
CA SER A 109 4.88 -4.68 -13.05
C SER A 109 3.94 -4.29 -11.91
N TYR A 110 3.09 -5.21 -11.42
CA TYR A 110 2.01 -4.86 -10.48
C TYR A 110 2.42 -4.90 -9.00
N ASP A 111 3.44 -5.68 -8.65
CA ASP A 111 4.03 -5.82 -7.31
C ASP A 111 5.24 -4.93 -7.10
N VAL A 112 6.28 -5.16 -7.90
CA VAL A 112 7.54 -4.42 -7.93
C VAL A 112 7.80 -4.12 -9.39
N LEU A 113 8.33 -2.94 -9.71
CA LEU A 113 8.74 -2.61 -11.07
C LEU A 113 9.91 -3.49 -11.52
N ARG A 114 9.59 -4.64 -12.12
CA ARG A 114 10.55 -5.51 -12.80
C ARG A 114 10.60 -5.09 -14.26
N TYR A 115 11.44 -4.12 -14.59
CA TYR A 115 11.39 -3.42 -15.89
C TYR A 115 12.62 -3.68 -16.79
N ASN A 116 12.57 -4.72 -17.63
CA ASN A 116 13.64 -4.88 -18.63
C ASN A 116 13.40 -3.89 -19.80
N VAL A 117 14.01 -2.71 -19.72
CA VAL A 117 14.10 -1.68 -20.78
C VAL A 117 14.61 -2.22 -22.12
N SER A 118 15.35 -3.34 -22.08
CA SER A 118 16.06 -3.89 -23.24
C SER A 118 15.17 -4.75 -24.14
N ALA A 119 13.89 -4.92 -23.79
CA ALA A 119 12.90 -5.55 -24.68
C ALA A 119 12.29 -4.49 -25.61
N PRO A 120 12.72 -4.38 -26.88
CA PRO A 120 12.14 -3.43 -27.83
C PRO A 120 10.67 -3.79 -28.09
N GLY A 121 9.74 -3.16 -27.36
CA GLY A 121 8.30 -3.36 -27.55
C GLY A 121 7.40 -3.26 -26.31
N CYS A 122 7.93 -3.12 -25.09
CA CYS A 122 7.12 -2.92 -23.89
C CYS A 122 6.45 -1.53 -23.91
N LEU A 123 5.12 -1.47 -23.99
CA LEU A 123 4.35 -0.22 -24.14
C LEU A 123 3.55 0.19 -22.90
N ALA A 124 3.28 -0.72 -21.96
CA ALA A 124 2.47 -0.40 -20.79
C ALA A 124 2.91 -1.11 -19.51
N ILE A 125 3.23 -0.31 -18.49
CA ILE A 125 3.59 -0.71 -17.14
C ILE A 125 2.49 -0.25 -16.19
N ILE A 126 2.15 -1.11 -15.22
CA ILE A 126 1.08 -0.81 -14.27
C ILE A 126 1.60 -1.17 -12.88
N SER A 127 1.85 -0.16 -12.04
CA SER A 127 2.35 -0.39 -10.68
C SER A 127 1.59 0.40 -9.62
N HIS A 128 1.65 -0.09 -8.39
CA HIS A 128 1.29 0.65 -7.18
C HIS A 128 2.45 1.47 -6.61
N ASP A 129 3.61 1.47 -7.28
CA ASP A 129 4.69 2.41 -7.01
C ASP A 129 4.21 3.87 -7.08
N ASP A 130 4.95 4.73 -6.40
CA ASP A 130 4.72 6.16 -6.47
C ASP A 130 5.54 6.84 -7.57
N PHE A 131 5.31 8.14 -7.75
CA PHE A 131 5.91 8.90 -8.85
C PHE A 131 7.44 8.90 -8.85
N SER A 132 8.10 8.64 -7.72
CA SER A 132 9.56 8.52 -7.68
C SER A 132 10.08 7.46 -8.66
N ALA A 133 9.30 6.40 -8.90
CA ALA A 133 9.64 5.38 -9.87
C ALA A 133 9.64 5.89 -11.31
N ALA A 134 8.69 6.78 -11.65
CA ALA A 134 8.66 7.40 -12.97
C ALA A 134 9.90 8.27 -13.22
N GLU A 135 10.40 8.94 -12.19
CA GLU A 135 11.56 9.81 -12.28
C GLU A 135 12.89 9.04 -12.27
N GLN A 136 13.00 7.97 -11.48
CA GLN A 136 14.27 7.26 -11.29
C GLN A 136 14.46 6.02 -12.15
N LEU A 137 13.37 5.33 -12.52
CA LEU A 137 13.44 3.99 -13.13
C LEU A 137 12.94 3.95 -14.57
N LEU A 138 12.14 4.92 -15.00
CA LEU A 138 11.52 4.93 -16.31
C LEU A 138 12.20 5.92 -17.27
N PRO A 139 12.05 5.74 -18.59
CA PRO A 139 12.54 6.70 -19.57
C PRO A 139 11.94 8.10 -19.32
N PRO A 140 12.72 9.17 -19.53
CA PRO A 140 12.28 10.54 -19.24
C PRO A 140 11.07 10.99 -20.08
N ASP A 141 10.78 10.34 -21.20
CA ASP A 141 9.63 10.59 -22.07
C ASP A 141 8.46 9.60 -21.84
N ALA A 142 8.48 8.81 -20.78
CA ALA A 142 7.35 7.94 -20.44
C ALA A 142 6.07 8.76 -20.18
N ALA A 143 4.95 8.30 -20.75
CA ALA A 143 3.65 8.89 -20.53
C ALA A 143 3.04 8.36 -19.22
N THR A 144 3.05 9.17 -18.17
CA THR A 144 2.41 8.79 -16.90
C THR A 144 0.91 9.07 -16.97
N ILE A 145 0.10 8.08 -16.58
CA ILE A 145 -1.34 8.20 -16.42
C ILE A 145 -1.75 7.78 -15.01
N THR A 146 -2.84 8.33 -14.49
CA THR A 146 -3.37 7.91 -13.19
C THR A 146 -4.89 7.91 -13.13
N GLN A 147 -5.41 7.28 -12.08
CA GLN A 147 -6.83 7.18 -11.78
C GLN A 147 -7.06 7.50 -10.31
N LEU A 148 -7.90 8.49 -10.03
CA LEU A 148 -8.27 8.85 -8.66
C LEU A 148 -9.69 8.38 -8.30
N ARG A 149 -10.02 8.53 -7.02
CA ARG A 149 -11.32 8.21 -6.43
C ARG A 149 -11.55 9.15 -5.26
N ARG A 150 -12.82 9.44 -4.95
CA ARG A 150 -13.21 10.19 -3.76
C ARG A 150 -12.54 9.59 -2.51
N PRO A 151 -11.91 10.40 -1.66
CA PRO A 151 -11.08 9.87 -0.57
C PRO A 151 -11.84 8.97 0.41
N VAL A 152 -13.06 9.35 0.79
CA VAL A 152 -13.91 8.53 1.68
C VAL A 152 -14.19 7.16 1.07
N ASP A 153 -14.66 7.12 -0.17
CA ASP A 153 -14.96 5.87 -0.87
C ASP A 153 -13.72 4.99 -1.06
N ARG A 154 -12.55 5.62 -1.22
CA ARG A 154 -11.27 4.92 -1.32
C ARG A 154 -10.89 4.29 0.03
N VAL A 155 -10.96 5.03 1.12
CA VAL A 155 -10.61 4.56 2.48
C VAL A 155 -11.56 3.45 2.93
N VAL A 156 -12.88 3.65 2.82
CA VAL A 156 -13.88 2.61 3.15
C VAL A 156 -13.68 1.39 2.25
N GLY A 157 -13.47 1.60 0.94
CA GLY A 157 -13.21 0.52 0.01
C GLY A 157 -11.89 -0.23 0.27
N ALA A 158 -10.90 0.41 0.88
CA ALA A 158 -9.64 -0.21 1.28
C ALA A 158 -9.81 -1.06 2.55
N TYR A 159 -10.55 -0.56 3.53
CA TYR A 159 -10.95 -1.30 4.73
C TYR A 159 -11.66 -2.62 4.37
N GLU A 160 -12.71 -2.54 3.56
CA GLU A 160 -13.49 -3.71 3.12
C GLU A 160 -12.60 -4.75 2.40
N PHE A 161 -11.66 -4.27 1.58
CA PHE A 161 -10.74 -5.12 0.86
C PHE A 161 -9.75 -5.81 1.80
N ALA A 162 -9.17 -5.06 2.75
CA ALA A 162 -8.23 -5.60 3.72
C ALA A 162 -8.90 -6.68 4.60
N VAL A 163 -10.12 -6.42 5.08
CA VAL A 163 -10.93 -7.39 5.84
C VAL A 163 -11.22 -8.65 5.01
N ASP A 164 -11.67 -8.51 3.75
CA ASP A 164 -11.98 -9.65 2.87
C ASP A 164 -10.77 -10.55 2.62
N VAL A 165 -9.59 -9.97 2.40
CA VAL A 165 -8.37 -10.75 2.13
C VAL A 165 -7.76 -11.30 3.42
N ALA A 166 -7.83 -10.57 4.53
CA ALA A 166 -7.36 -11.04 5.83
C ALA A 166 -8.16 -12.26 6.31
N ALA A 167 -9.50 -12.23 6.14
CA ALA A 167 -10.39 -13.33 6.49
C ALA A 167 -9.96 -14.68 5.91
N ARG A 168 -9.42 -14.69 4.68
CA ARG A 168 -8.88 -15.92 4.04
C ARG A 168 -7.79 -16.57 4.87
N GLY A 169 -6.87 -15.76 5.37
CA GLY A 169 -5.70 -16.24 6.11
C GLY A 169 -6.07 -16.76 7.49
N VAL A 170 -7.07 -16.17 8.14
CA VAL A 170 -7.50 -16.60 9.48
C VAL A 170 -8.31 -17.90 9.42
N LEU A 171 -9.10 -18.09 8.36
CA LEU A 171 -9.94 -19.27 8.17
C LEU A 171 -9.19 -20.52 7.69
N HIS A 172 -8.01 -20.38 7.07
CA HIS A 172 -7.24 -21.51 6.53
C HIS A 172 -5.89 -21.61 7.26
N GLN A 173 -5.86 -22.37 8.37
CA GLN A 173 -4.66 -22.62 9.18
C GLN A 173 -3.94 -23.94 8.82
N GLY A 174 -4.29 -24.56 7.68
CA GLY A 174 -3.62 -25.79 7.24
C GLY A 174 -2.19 -25.54 6.77
N PRO A 175 -1.32 -26.58 6.75
CA PRO A 175 -0.02 -26.47 6.08
C PRO A 175 -0.24 -25.99 4.65
N PRO A 176 0.67 -25.15 4.09
CA PRO A 176 0.53 -24.68 2.72
C PRO A 176 0.35 -25.90 1.82
N GLY A 177 -0.86 -26.08 1.28
CA GLY A 177 -1.12 -27.19 0.37
C GLY A 177 -0.12 -27.09 -0.78
N LYS A 178 0.41 -28.23 -1.27
CA LYS A 178 1.39 -28.29 -2.37
C LYS A 178 1.02 -27.24 -3.42
N LEU A 179 1.73 -26.11 -3.42
CA LEU A 179 1.46 -25.03 -4.36
C LEU A 179 1.77 -25.61 -5.73
N GLY A 180 0.74 -25.76 -6.56
CA GLY A 180 0.98 -26.01 -7.97
C GLY A 180 1.92 -24.92 -8.50
N ARG A 181 2.81 -25.29 -9.44
CA ARG A 181 3.80 -24.40 -10.07
C ARG A 181 3.18 -23.02 -10.28
N ARG A 182 3.76 -22.02 -9.62
CA ARG A 182 3.28 -20.64 -9.64
C ARG A 182 3.30 -20.16 -11.10
N LYS A 183 2.19 -19.62 -11.61
CA LYS A 183 2.17 -19.08 -12.97
C LYS A 183 3.05 -17.84 -13.02
N SER A 184 3.92 -17.74 -14.03
CA SER A 184 4.87 -16.63 -14.23
C SER A 184 4.20 -15.25 -14.18
N ASP A 185 2.97 -15.06 -14.66
CA ASP A 185 2.29 -13.74 -14.65
C ASP A 185 1.46 -13.44 -13.38
N TRP A 186 1.44 -14.32 -12.38
CA TRP A 186 0.57 -14.14 -11.22
C TRP A 186 1.26 -13.35 -10.11
N VAL A 187 0.77 -12.12 -9.89
CA VAL A 187 1.14 -11.28 -8.74
C VAL A 187 0.14 -11.47 -7.59
N GLY A 188 0.66 -11.86 -6.43
CA GLY A 188 -0.13 -12.05 -5.22
C GLY A 188 -0.51 -10.73 -4.56
N THR A 189 -1.69 -10.66 -3.93
CA THR A 189 -2.09 -9.43 -3.21
C THR A 189 -1.14 -9.07 -2.06
N LEU A 190 -0.44 -10.05 -1.47
CA LEU A 190 0.53 -9.81 -0.39
C LEU A 190 1.89 -9.29 -0.89
N GLU A 191 2.10 -9.18 -2.20
CA GLU A 191 3.35 -8.71 -2.81
C GLU A 191 3.23 -7.25 -3.28
N VAL A 192 2.04 -6.66 -3.14
CA VAL A 192 1.70 -5.36 -3.74
C VAL A 192 1.49 -4.35 -2.62
N TRP A 193 2.21 -3.22 -2.65
CA TRP A 193 1.95 -2.11 -1.74
C TRP A 193 0.53 -1.54 -1.94
N PRO A 194 -0.20 -1.10 -0.90
CA PRO A 194 0.08 -1.16 0.54
C PRO A 194 -0.37 -2.48 1.17
N TRP A 195 -0.90 -3.40 0.38
CA TRP A 195 -1.55 -4.63 0.84
C TRP A 195 -0.58 -5.63 1.47
N SER A 196 0.66 -5.67 0.99
CA SER A 196 1.78 -6.39 1.58
C SER A 196 1.98 -6.05 3.06
N VAL A 197 1.67 -4.82 3.44
CA VAL A 197 1.77 -4.33 4.81
C VAL A 197 0.45 -4.43 5.57
N LEU A 198 -0.64 -3.98 4.95
CA LEU A 198 -1.92 -3.80 5.60
C LEU A 198 -2.61 -5.14 5.91
N ILE A 199 -2.54 -6.11 4.99
CA ILE A 199 -3.25 -7.39 5.15
C ILE A 199 -2.65 -8.25 6.27
N PRO A 200 -1.32 -8.43 6.39
CA PRO A 200 -0.75 -9.15 7.53
C PRO A 200 -1.14 -8.54 8.87
N TRP A 201 -1.18 -7.21 8.96
CA TRP A 201 -1.63 -6.52 10.17
C TRP A 201 -3.10 -6.81 10.50
N PHE A 202 -4.02 -6.69 9.52
CA PHE A 202 -5.43 -7.03 9.74
C PHE A 202 -5.63 -8.50 10.12
N LYS A 203 -4.82 -9.42 9.57
CA LYS A 203 -4.85 -10.83 9.95
C LYS A 203 -4.50 -11.02 11.42
N ARG A 204 -3.45 -10.34 11.92
CA ARG A 204 -3.03 -10.41 13.32
C ARG A 204 -4.10 -9.85 14.26
N ASP A 205 -4.63 -8.66 13.95
CA ASP A 205 -5.71 -8.04 14.74
C ASP A 205 -6.98 -8.92 14.77
N MET A 206 -7.42 -9.39 13.61
CA MET A 206 -8.59 -10.27 13.49
C MET A 206 -8.40 -11.57 14.27
N LYS A 207 -7.22 -12.19 14.20
CA LYS A 207 -6.90 -13.38 15.00
C LYS A 207 -6.99 -13.09 16.50
N ALA A 208 -6.37 -12.01 16.97
CA ALA A 208 -6.40 -11.64 18.38
C ALA A 208 -7.83 -11.37 18.88
N ARG A 209 -8.66 -10.72 18.08
CA ARG A 209 -10.09 -10.49 18.37
C ARG A 209 -10.87 -11.79 18.45
N MET A 210 -10.69 -12.69 17.48
CA MET A 210 -11.33 -14.00 17.50
C MET A 210 -10.90 -14.85 18.70
N ASP A 211 -9.62 -14.80 19.07
CA ASP A 211 -9.10 -15.54 20.24
C ASP A 211 -9.70 -14.98 21.55
N ARG A 212 -9.87 -13.64 21.68
CA ARG A 212 -10.61 -13.04 22.81
C ARG A 212 -12.08 -13.43 22.87
N LEU A 213 -12.76 -13.48 21.72
CA LEU A 213 -14.16 -13.91 21.66
C LEU A 213 -14.32 -15.37 22.08
N LYS A 214 -13.41 -16.25 21.64
CA LYS A 214 -13.39 -17.65 22.07
C LYS A 214 -13.17 -17.77 23.57
N GLU A 215 -12.28 -16.96 24.14
CA GLU A 215 -12.03 -16.94 25.58
C GLU A 215 -13.28 -16.52 26.35
N ALA A 216 -13.93 -15.42 25.95
CA ALA A 216 -15.16 -14.94 26.57
C ALA A 216 -16.33 -15.96 26.46
N ALA A 217 -16.34 -16.77 25.40
CA ALA A 217 -17.36 -17.78 25.16
C ALA A 217 -17.18 -19.09 25.95
N LYS A 218 -16.06 -19.26 26.67
CA LYS A 218 -15.77 -20.51 27.42
C LYS A 218 -16.75 -20.79 28.54
N ASP A 219 -17.41 -19.79 29.09
CA ASP A 219 -18.37 -19.95 30.18
C ASP A 219 -19.81 -19.60 29.75
N ASP A 220 -20.01 -19.24 28.48
CA ASP A 220 -21.32 -18.91 27.95
C ASP A 220 -22.03 -20.17 27.41
N PRO A 221 -23.20 -20.57 27.95
CA PRO A 221 -23.92 -21.75 27.49
C PRO A 221 -24.53 -21.58 26.08
N THR A 222 -24.67 -20.34 25.60
CA THR A 222 -25.25 -20.04 24.27
C THR A 222 -24.24 -20.13 23.14
N ALA A 223 -22.94 -20.22 23.44
CA ALA A 223 -21.88 -20.32 22.44
C ALA A 223 -21.71 -21.74 21.89
N TRP A 224 -21.31 -21.84 20.63
CA TRP A 224 -20.86 -23.09 20.02
C TRP A 224 -19.40 -23.37 20.40
N ARG A 225 -19.16 -24.57 20.93
CA ARG A 225 -17.83 -25.02 21.36
C ARG A 225 -17.41 -26.25 20.59
N ASP A 226 -16.15 -26.31 20.18
CA ASP A 226 -15.61 -27.44 19.45
C ASP A 226 -15.02 -28.50 20.40
N TYR A 227 -15.30 -29.77 20.11
CA TYR A 227 -14.83 -30.93 20.85
C TYR A 227 -14.25 -31.95 19.88
N ARG A 228 -13.26 -32.73 20.34
CA ARG A 228 -12.71 -33.84 19.56
C ARG A 228 -13.39 -35.15 19.92
N SER A 229 -13.96 -35.82 18.93
CA SER A 229 -14.45 -37.18 19.08
C SER A 229 -13.30 -38.20 19.18
N PRO A 230 -13.56 -39.44 19.65
CA PRO A 230 -12.56 -40.50 19.71
C PRO A 230 -11.90 -40.83 18.35
N LYS A 231 -12.57 -40.52 17.23
CA LYS A 231 -12.05 -40.70 15.86
C LYS A 231 -11.24 -39.47 15.38
N ASN A 232 -10.82 -38.61 16.30
CA ASN A 232 -10.13 -37.34 16.02
C ASN A 232 -10.88 -36.42 15.05
N ARG A 233 -12.22 -36.50 15.02
CA ARG A 233 -13.09 -35.58 14.26
C ARG A 233 -13.65 -34.52 15.19
N THR A 234 -13.60 -33.27 14.77
CA THR A 234 -14.21 -32.15 15.49
C THR A 234 -15.74 -32.18 15.35
N TYR A 235 -16.46 -32.06 16.46
CA TYR A 235 -17.90 -31.76 16.50
C TYR A 235 -18.14 -30.52 17.36
N TRP A 236 -19.29 -29.90 17.22
CA TRP A 236 -19.66 -28.69 17.93
C TRP A 236 -20.82 -28.96 18.87
N TRP A 237 -20.77 -28.45 20.09
CA TRP A 237 -21.84 -28.53 21.07
C TRP A 237 -22.31 -27.13 21.46
N ASN A 238 -23.61 -26.99 21.66
CA ASN A 238 -24.24 -25.80 22.21
C ASN A 238 -25.12 -26.25 23.37
N GLU A 239 -24.82 -25.74 24.58
CA GLU A 239 -25.45 -26.17 25.82
C GLU A 239 -26.87 -25.62 25.94
N ALA A 240 -27.08 -24.33 25.66
CA ALA A 240 -28.40 -23.71 25.69
C ALA A 240 -29.39 -24.35 24.69
N LYS A 241 -28.89 -24.83 23.54
CA LYS A 241 -29.68 -25.57 22.54
C LYS A 241 -29.72 -27.08 22.79
N ASN A 242 -28.95 -27.58 23.75
CA ASN A 242 -28.78 -29.00 24.05
C ASN A 242 -28.52 -29.85 22.78
N SER A 243 -27.64 -29.36 21.88
CA SER A 243 -27.48 -29.94 20.54
C SER A 243 -26.01 -30.09 20.13
N SER A 244 -25.68 -31.22 19.50
CA SER A 244 -24.38 -31.46 18.87
C SER A 244 -24.51 -31.49 17.35
N VAL A 245 -23.57 -30.87 16.65
CA VAL A 245 -23.53 -30.85 15.18
C VAL A 245 -22.12 -31.12 14.67
N TRP A 246 -22.02 -31.88 13.59
CA TRP A 246 -20.74 -32.11 12.90
C TRP A 246 -20.34 -30.93 12.01
N VAL A 247 -21.31 -30.13 11.59
CA VAL A 247 -21.15 -28.94 10.76
C VAL A 247 -21.99 -27.84 11.38
N LEU A 248 -21.37 -26.70 11.69
CA LEU A 248 -22.09 -25.55 12.23
C LEU A 248 -23.16 -25.08 11.23
N PRO A 249 -24.32 -24.62 11.73
CA PRO A 249 -25.30 -23.93 10.90
C PRO A 249 -24.66 -22.76 10.13
N PRO A 250 -25.23 -22.38 8.97
CA PRO A 250 -24.82 -21.15 8.30
C PRO A 250 -24.89 -19.96 9.26
N PRO A 251 -23.86 -19.11 9.33
CA PRO A 251 -23.86 -17.99 10.26
C PRO A 251 -24.87 -16.93 9.83
N GLU A 252 -25.46 -16.24 10.81
CA GLU A 252 -26.46 -15.20 10.59
C GLU A 252 -25.78 -13.84 10.45
N ALA A 253 -26.04 -13.12 9.36
CA ALA A 253 -25.39 -11.85 9.05
C ALA A 253 -26.01 -10.65 9.83
N VAL A 254 -25.96 -10.72 11.15
CA VAL A 254 -26.58 -9.73 12.05
C VAL A 254 -25.63 -8.62 12.51
N LEU A 255 -24.30 -8.82 12.37
CA LEU A 255 -23.31 -7.85 12.83
C LEU A 255 -23.17 -6.67 11.86
N ASP A 256 -22.92 -5.48 12.39
CA ASP A 256 -22.51 -4.33 11.60
C ASP A 256 -21.09 -4.54 11.04
N PRO A 257 -20.89 -4.61 9.72
CA PRO A 257 -19.58 -4.87 9.13
C PRO A 257 -18.54 -3.76 9.40
N TYR A 258 -18.94 -2.57 9.83
CA TYR A 258 -18.03 -1.46 10.15
C TYR A 258 -17.85 -1.23 11.66
N ASN A 259 -18.61 -1.94 12.50
CA ASN A 259 -18.52 -1.85 13.95
C ASN A 259 -18.92 -3.17 14.62
N ASN A 260 -17.99 -4.12 14.73
CA ASN A 260 -18.25 -5.41 15.36
C ASN A 260 -16.99 -5.96 16.06
N SER A 261 -17.15 -7.09 16.73
CA SER A 261 -16.09 -7.73 17.52
C SER A 261 -15.15 -8.64 16.72
N LEU A 262 -15.50 -9.04 15.49
CA LEU A 262 -14.67 -9.95 14.67
C LEU A 262 -13.51 -9.24 13.97
N VAL A 263 -13.64 -7.94 13.71
CA VAL A 263 -12.66 -7.11 13.00
C VAL A 263 -12.53 -5.75 13.69
N MET A 264 -11.39 -5.07 13.53
CA MET A 264 -11.27 -3.69 14.01
C MET A 264 -12.39 -2.80 13.44
N PRO A 265 -13.20 -2.14 14.28
CA PRO A 265 -14.18 -1.17 13.84
C PRO A 265 -13.56 -0.09 12.95
N LEU A 266 -14.31 0.37 11.94
CA LEU A 266 -13.82 1.36 10.98
C LEU A 266 -13.37 2.65 11.67
N HIS A 267 -14.12 3.11 12.69
CA HIS A 267 -13.79 4.32 13.44
C HIS A 267 -12.50 4.19 14.26
N GLU A 268 -12.14 2.98 14.69
CA GLU A 268 -10.87 2.69 15.36
C GLU A 268 -9.73 2.65 14.33
N TRP A 269 -9.96 1.98 13.19
CA TRP A 269 -8.94 1.83 12.16
C TRP A 269 -8.50 3.14 11.51
N VAL A 270 -9.42 4.08 11.28
CA VAL A 270 -9.09 5.38 10.68
C VAL A 270 -8.22 6.25 11.59
N GLU A 271 -8.16 5.98 12.89
CA GLU A 271 -7.22 6.66 13.81
C GLU A 271 -5.92 5.89 13.98
N HIS A 272 -5.83 4.65 13.48
CA HIS A 272 -4.68 3.80 13.70
C HIS A 272 -3.47 4.28 12.88
N PRO A 273 -2.24 4.28 13.43
CA PRO A 273 -1.03 4.73 12.71
C PRO A 273 -0.79 4.03 11.37
N ILE A 274 -1.25 2.78 11.22
CA ILE A 274 -1.18 2.05 9.95
C ILE A 274 -2.02 2.69 8.83
N ALA A 275 -3.19 3.25 9.16
CA ALA A 275 -4.03 3.97 8.22
C ALA A 275 -3.44 5.35 7.92
N GLU A 276 -2.88 6.02 8.93
CA GLU A 276 -2.16 7.28 8.78
C GLU A 276 -0.96 7.16 7.82
N GLU A 277 -0.20 6.07 7.90
CA GLU A 277 0.98 5.86 7.05
C GLU A 277 0.62 5.39 5.64
N LEU A 278 -0.41 4.55 5.48
CA LEU A 278 -0.67 3.87 4.19
C LEU A 278 -1.88 4.38 3.42
N MET A 279 -2.87 4.96 4.10
CA MET A 279 -4.18 5.28 3.51
C MET A 279 -4.46 6.78 3.45
N HIS A 280 -4.07 7.53 4.48
CA HIS A 280 -4.40 8.95 4.59
C HIS A 280 -3.55 9.82 3.67
N ASN A 281 -4.22 10.63 2.86
CA ASN A 281 -3.60 11.43 1.78
C ASN A 281 -2.75 10.57 0.81
N GLY A 282 -3.08 9.27 0.70
CA GLY A 282 -2.29 8.31 -0.06
C GLY A 282 -2.22 8.61 -1.56
N ALA A 283 -3.22 9.27 -2.17
CA ALA A 283 -3.15 9.62 -3.58
C ALA A 283 -2.17 10.76 -3.79
N THR A 284 -2.25 11.82 -2.99
CA THR A 284 -1.31 12.92 -3.02
C THR A 284 0.10 12.43 -2.75
N LEU A 285 0.30 11.57 -1.75
CA LEU A 285 1.62 10.99 -1.48
C LEU A 285 2.15 10.16 -2.65
N GLN A 286 1.29 9.39 -3.32
CA GLN A 286 1.70 8.58 -4.48
C GLN A 286 2.01 9.46 -5.71
N VAL A 287 1.20 10.47 -5.99
CA VAL A 287 1.49 11.47 -7.05
C VAL A 287 2.76 12.25 -6.73
N LEU A 288 3.00 12.54 -5.45
CA LEU A 288 4.20 13.23 -5.04
C LEU A 288 5.45 12.37 -5.08
N GLY A 289 5.36 11.04 -5.10
CA GLY A 289 6.54 10.19 -4.94
C GLY A 289 7.02 10.09 -3.48
N LEU A 290 6.15 10.37 -2.51
CA LEU A 290 6.50 10.50 -1.09
C LEU A 290 5.91 9.40 -0.21
N THR A 291 5.44 8.29 -0.78
CA THR A 291 4.89 7.19 0.02
C THR A 291 5.99 6.54 0.85
N ASN A 292 5.62 5.63 1.76
CA ASN A 292 6.60 4.81 2.46
C ASN A 292 7.19 3.69 1.60
N PHE A 293 6.83 3.66 0.31
CA PHE A 293 7.35 2.78 -0.73
C PHE A 293 8.02 3.58 -1.87
N SER A 294 8.39 4.83 -1.60
CA SER A 294 9.14 5.67 -2.53
C SER A 294 10.53 5.09 -2.81
N HIS A 295 11.00 5.24 -4.04
CA HIS A 295 12.36 4.95 -4.48
C HIS A 295 13.35 6.05 -4.09
N TRP A 296 12.87 7.21 -3.63
CA TRP A 296 13.72 8.23 -3.06
C TRP A 296 14.29 7.81 -1.70
N PRO A 297 15.47 8.34 -1.32
CA PRO A 297 16.04 8.08 -0.02
C PRO A 297 15.03 8.35 1.11
N ARG A 298 14.93 7.40 2.05
CA ARG A 298 13.90 7.41 3.09
C ARG A 298 14.01 8.63 4.02
N ASP A 299 15.23 9.09 4.24
CA ASP A 299 15.59 10.29 4.98
C ASP A 299 15.12 11.58 4.29
N GLU A 300 14.78 11.54 2.99
CA GLU A 300 14.13 12.65 2.28
C GLU A 300 12.60 12.56 2.36
N ALA A 301 12.02 11.39 2.06
CA ALA A 301 10.57 11.23 1.95
C ALA A 301 9.82 11.29 3.30
N ALA A 302 10.37 10.68 4.36
CA ALA A 302 9.69 10.59 5.64
C ALA A 302 9.49 11.95 6.36
N PRO A 303 10.49 12.86 6.40
CA PRO A 303 10.29 14.20 6.94
C PRO A 303 9.23 15.01 6.17
N LEU A 304 9.16 14.88 4.84
CA LEU A 304 8.15 15.54 4.02
C LEU A 304 6.73 15.04 4.32
N ARG A 305 6.56 13.72 4.52
CA ARG A 305 5.28 13.16 5.01
C ARG A 305 4.87 13.74 6.35
N ALA A 306 5.81 13.84 7.29
CA ALA A 306 5.55 14.43 8.60
C ALA A 306 5.17 15.93 8.48
N CYS A 307 5.80 16.66 7.57
CA CYS A 307 5.46 18.06 7.27
C CYS A 307 4.08 18.22 6.65
N LEU A 308 3.68 17.37 5.70
CA LEU A 308 2.33 17.36 5.12
C LEU A 308 1.24 17.27 6.22
N ARG A 309 1.48 16.43 7.23
CA ARG A 309 0.55 16.21 8.34
C ARG A 309 0.54 17.37 9.33
N SER A 310 1.71 17.88 9.71
CA SER A 310 1.86 18.81 10.84
C SER A 310 1.94 20.30 10.49
N ASN A 311 2.10 20.67 9.21
CA ASN A 311 2.31 22.06 8.79
C ASN A 311 1.40 22.44 7.62
N ALA A 312 0.55 23.45 7.82
CA ALA A 312 -0.41 23.92 6.82
C ALA A 312 0.25 24.55 5.58
N VAL A 313 1.34 25.31 5.75
CA VAL A 313 2.07 25.94 4.64
C VAL A 313 2.74 24.87 3.78
N ALA A 314 3.44 23.92 4.41
CA ALA A 314 4.04 22.78 3.71
C ALA A 314 2.98 21.97 2.96
N ARG A 315 1.81 21.77 3.58
CA ARG A 315 0.67 21.09 2.96
C ARG A 315 0.18 21.80 1.71
N GLU A 316 0.02 23.12 1.76
CA GLU A 316 -0.40 23.93 0.61
C GLU A 316 0.63 23.87 -0.52
N MET A 317 1.92 23.99 -0.19
CA MET A 317 3.01 23.90 -1.17
C MET A 317 3.05 22.54 -1.88
N LEU A 318 2.97 21.45 -1.11
CA LEU A 318 2.96 20.08 -1.65
C LEU A 318 1.70 19.81 -2.48
N LEU A 319 0.53 20.31 -2.06
CA LEU A 319 -0.70 20.21 -2.85
C LEU A 319 -0.55 20.93 -4.20
N LYS A 320 0.02 22.14 -4.22
CA LYS A 320 0.29 22.88 -5.47
C LYS A 320 1.22 22.08 -6.39
N LEU A 321 2.25 21.44 -5.85
CA LEU A 321 3.13 20.58 -6.64
C LEU A 321 2.38 19.37 -7.20
N ALA A 322 1.60 18.67 -6.37
CA ALA A 322 0.82 17.50 -6.80
C ALA A 322 -0.19 17.87 -7.90
N ALA A 323 -0.88 19.01 -7.77
CA ALA A 323 -1.80 19.53 -8.79
C ALA A 323 -1.08 19.84 -10.11
N ARG A 324 0.10 20.48 -10.05
CA ARG A 324 0.91 20.74 -11.26
C ARG A 324 1.31 19.43 -11.94
N ARG A 325 1.71 18.42 -11.16
CA ARG A 325 2.07 17.11 -11.67
C ARG A 325 0.91 16.37 -12.31
N LEU A 326 -0.28 16.40 -11.69
CA LEU A 326 -1.48 15.85 -12.32
C LEU A 326 -1.78 16.50 -13.68
N ARG A 327 -1.58 17.81 -13.82
CA ARG A 327 -1.77 18.49 -15.11
C ARG A 327 -0.72 18.13 -16.15
N ALA A 328 0.49 17.76 -15.71
CA ALA A 328 1.55 17.32 -16.61
C ALA A 328 1.30 15.88 -17.11
N MET A 329 0.68 15.01 -16.30
CA MET A 329 0.38 13.63 -16.70
C MET A 329 -0.39 13.55 -18.02
N ALA A 330 -0.08 12.54 -18.82
CA ALA A 330 -0.71 12.30 -20.13
C ALA A 330 -2.23 12.10 -20.02
N HIS A 331 -2.70 11.52 -18.91
CA HIS A 331 -4.12 11.37 -18.61
C HIS A 331 -4.39 11.24 -17.11
N VAL A 332 -5.50 11.83 -16.65
CA VAL A 332 -6.02 11.70 -15.28
C VAL A 332 -7.51 11.36 -15.33
N GLY A 333 -7.88 10.21 -14.78
CA GLY A 333 -9.27 9.77 -14.74
C GLY A 333 -9.87 9.64 -13.33
N LEU A 334 -11.19 9.49 -13.25
CA LEU A 334 -11.95 9.38 -12.00
C LEU A 334 -12.81 8.13 -11.92
N THR A 335 -12.70 7.40 -10.79
CA THR A 335 -13.43 6.13 -10.59
C THR A 335 -14.95 6.33 -10.64
N GLU A 336 -15.43 7.49 -10.19
CA GLU A 336 -16.84 7.89 -10.21
C GLU A 336 -17.36 8.14 -11.63
N ARG A 337 -16.45 8.44 -12.57
CA ARG A 337 -16.73 8.75 -13.98
C ARG A 337 -16.02 7.74 -14.89
N LEU A 338 -16.14 6.46 -14.53
CA LEU A 338 -15.32 5.37 -15.06
C LEU A 338 -15.37 5.24 -16.58
N GLU A 339 -16.56 5.22 -17.18
CA GLU A 339 -16.67 5.13 -18.65
C GLU A 339 -16.10 6.36 -19.35
N GLU A 340 -16.39 7.57 -18.83
CA GLU A 340 -15.87 8.81 -19.39
C GLU A 340 -14.35 8.88 -19.33
N SER A 341 -13.74 8.42 -18.23
CA SER A 341 -12.29 8.43 -18.12
C SER A 341 -11.62 7.37 -19.00
N VAL A 342 -12.25 6.21 -19.26
CA VAL A 342 -11.71 5.26 -20.26
C VAL A 342 -11.79 5.82 -21.68
N VAL A 343 -12.91 6.45 -22.07
CA VAL A 343 -13.08 7.06 -23.39
C VAL A 343 -12.09 8.21 -23.61
N SER A 344 -11.91 9.05 -22.60
CA SER A 344 -10.94 10.15 -22.63
C SER A 344 -9.49 9.65 -22.67
N MET A 345 -9.16 8.61 -21.90
CA MET A 345 -7.85 7.96 -21.91
C MET A 345 -7.54 7.31 -23.25
N ALA A 346 -8.53 6.66 -23.89
CA ALA A 346 -8.38 6.07 -25.21
C ALA A 346 -7.98 7.14 -26.24
N ALA A 347 -8.63 8.30 -26.20
CA ALA A 347 -8.30 9.43 -27.07
C ALA A 347 -6.87 9.98 -26.80
N ASP A 348 -6.46 10.15 -25.54
CA ASP A 348 -5.12 10.64 -25.20
C ASP A 348 -4.00 9.65 -25.59
N LEU A 349 -4.28 8.34 -25.52
CA LEU A 349 -3.31 7.29 -25.86
C LEU A 349 -3.37 6.85 -27.33
N GLY A 350 -4.29 7.39 -28.13
CA GLY A 350 -4.49 6.97 -29.51
C GLY A 350 -4.97 5.52 -29.65
N ILE A 351 -5.73 5.02 -28.66
CA ILE A 351 -6.27 3.66 -28.64
C ILE A 351 -7.68 3.67 -29.24
N ASP A 352 -7.90 2.84 -30.26
CA ASP A 352 -9.20 2.68 -30.91
C ASP A 352 -10.09 1.69 -30.15
N LEU A 353 -11.26 2.13 -29.67
CA LEU A 353 -12.23 1.28 -28.97
C LEU A 353 -12.94 0.30 -29.92
N ASP A 354 -12.97 0.60 -31.22
CA ASP A 354 -13.45 -0.34 -32.25
C ASP A 354 -12.35 -1.30 -32.73
N GLY A 355 -11.11 -1.08 -32.26
CA GLY A 355 -9.95 -1.90 -32.54
C GLY A 355 -9.98 -3.30 -31.89
N PRO A 356 -8.93 -4.10 -32.15
CA PRO A 356 -8.83 -5.48 -31.66
C PRO A 356 -8.73 -5.55 -30.13
N ALA A 357 -9.40 -6.54 -29.55
CA ALA A 357 -9.30 -6.86 -28.13
C ALA A 357 -8.50 -8.14 -27.91
N TYR A 358 -7.64 -8.16 -26.89
CA TYR A 358 -6.84 -9.32 -26.51
C TYR A 358 -7.20 -9.81 -25.10
N ARG A 359 -7.09 -11.11 -24.86
CA ARG A 359 -7.23 -11.70 -23.53
C ARG A 359 -6.18 -11.07 -22.61
N TYR A 360 -6.63 -10.47 -21.52
CA TYR A 360 -5.74 -9.82 -20.54
C TYR A 360 -4.84 -10.81 -19.79
N THR A 361 -5.17 -12.11 -19.77
CA THR A 361 -4.31 -13.16 -19.19
C THR A 361 -3.38 -13.75 -20.24
N SER A 362 -2.07 -13.60 -20.05
CA SER A 362 -1.04 -14.01 -21.02
C SER A 362 0.11 -14.83 -20.40
N ALA A 363 -0.12 -15.51 -19.27
CA ALA A 363 0.91 -16.23 -18.51
C ALA A 363 1.76 -17.23 -19.29
N ASN A 364 1.24 -17.73 -20.40
CA ASN A 364 1.93 -18.70 -21.25
C ASN A 364 2.42 -18.09 -22.57
N ALA A 365 2.27 -16.76 -22.76
CA ALA A 365 2.61 -16.09 -24.00
C ALA A 365 4.13 -15.96 -24.17
N PHE A 366 4.84 -15.76 -23.08
CA PHE A 366 6.29 -15.58 -23.05
C PHE A 366 6.95 -16.57 -22.10
N SER A 367 8.11 -17.04 -22.52
CA SER A 367 9.19 -17.49 -21.65
C SER A 367 10.17 -16.35 -21.50
N TYR A 368 10.94 -16.38 -20.44
CA TYR A 368 11.98 -15.40 -20.16
C TYR A 368 13.27 -16.22 -19.98
N ASP A 369 14.25 -16.05 -20.87
CA ASP A 369 15.53 -16.76 -20.82
C ASP A 369 16.27 -16.26 -19.58
N GLY A 370 16.57 -17.14 -18.61
CA GLY A 370 17.02 -16.74 -17.26
C GLY A 370 15.89 -16.57 -16.23
N GLY A 371 14.63 -16.65 -16.67
CA GLY A 371 13.44 -16.51 -15.84
C GLY A 371 13.24 -15.09 -15.33
N ALA A 372 12.03 -14.80 -14.83
CA ALA A 372 12.00 -13.94 -13.66
C ALA A 372 12.77 -14.73 -12.61
N GLU A 373 14.01 -14.34 -12.30
CA GLU A 373 14.95 -15.16 -11.53
C GLU A 373 14.23 -15.91 -10.41
N ASP A 374 14.42 -17.23 -10.43
CA ASP A 374 13.63 -18.23 -9.72
C ASP A 374 13.37 -17.81 -8.26
N ASP A 375 12.15 -18.01 -7.75
CA ASP A 375 11.88 -17.82 -6.31
C ASP A 375 12.82 -18.73 -5.47
N GLU A 376 13.38 -19.77 -6.10
CA GLU A 376 14.38 -20.71 -5.60
C GLU A 376 15.85 -20.27 -5.82
N ALA A 377 16.11 -19.16 -6.51
CA ALA A 377 17.47 -18.66 -6.74
C ALA A 377 18.13 -18.31 -5.41
N LEU A 378 19.38 -18.76 -5.23
CA LEU A 378 20.12 -18.55 -4.00
C LEU A 378 20.69 -17.12 -3.96
N ILE A 379 20.24 -16.33 -3.00
CA ILE A 379 20.83 -15.03 -2.69
C ILE A 379 21.61 -15.12 -1.39
N THR A 380 22.72 -14.40 -1.32
CA THR A 380 23.56 -14.35 -0.11
C THR A 380 23.52 -12.94 0.44
N TYR A 381 23.06 -12.81 1.68
CA TYR A 381 23.00 -11.53 2.39
C TYR A 381 23.70 -11.66 3.74
N ASN A 382 24.13 -10.54 4.28
CA ASN A 382 24.72 -10.47 5.61
C ASN A 382 23.59 -10.39 6.66
N ALA A 383 23.41 -11.47 7.42
CA ALA A 383 22.44 -11.55 8.50
C ALA A 383 23.01 -10.91 9.78
N THR A 384 22.96 -9.58 9.86
CA THR A 384 23.47 -8.82 11.00
C THR A 384 22.75 -9.15 12.31
N THR A 385 21.49 -9.59 12.27
CA THR A 385 20.80 -10.10 13.47
C THR A 385 21.27 -11.49 13.93
N ALA A 386 22.04 -12.19 13.11
CA ALA A 386 22.68 -13.47 13.41
C ALA A 386 24.20 -13.34 13.53
N GLY A 387 24.68 -12.21 14.07
CA GLY A 387 26.11 -11.97 14.31
C GLY A 387 26.90 -11.59 13.05
N GLY A 388 26.23 -11.20 11.96
CA GLY A 388 26.88 -10.73 10.75
C GLY A 388 27.35 -11.85 9.80
N ALA A 389 26.79 -13.04 9.92
CA ALA A 389 27.11 -14.16 9.04
C ALA A 389 26.51 -13.96 7.64
N ASN A 390 27.26 -14.29 6.60
CA ASN A 390 26.72 -14.39 5.25
C ASN A 390 25.81 -15.62 5.17
N VAL A 391 24.52 -15.41 4.96
CA VAL A 391 23.51 -16.46 4.85
C VAL A 391 23.06 -16.56 3.41
N THR A 392 23.19 -17.75 2.84
CA THR A 392 22.67 -18.06 1.50
C THR A 392 21.30 -18.73 1.64
N VAL A 393 20.26 -18.09 1.09
CA VAL A 393 18.88 -18.57 1.12
C VAL A 393 18.25 -18.44 -0.25
N THR A 394 17.13 -19.11 -0.48
CA THR A 394 16.32 -18.82 -1.66
C THR A 394 15.79 -17.38 -1.62
N ARG A 395 15.60 -16.75 -2.77
CA ARG A 395 15.06 -15.39 -2.87
C ARG A 395 13.69 -15.27 -2.20
N TRP A 396 12.86 -16.32 -2.25
CA TRP A 396 11.60 -16.36 -1.50
C TRP A 396 11.81 -16.30 0.01
N GLN A 397 12.76 -17.07 0.55
CA GLN A 397 13.11 -17.02 1.97
C GLN A 397 13.68 -15.66 2.37
N ALA A 398 14.48 -15.03 1.51
CA ALA A 398 14.96 -13.68 1.73
C ALA A 398 13.85 -12.63 1.73
N ALA A 399 12.88 -12.73 0.82
CA ALA A 399 11.70 -11.86 0.81
C ALA A 399 10.84 -12.07 2.07
N GLN A 400 10.68 -13.32 2.53
CA GLN A 400 10.03 -13.60 3.80
C GLN A 400 10.78 -12.99 4.98
N ARG A 401 12.12 -13.07 4.95
CA ARG A 401 12.97 -12.49 5.98
C ARG A 401 12.88 -10.96 6.01
N ALA A 402 12.92 -10.31 4.86
CA ALA A 402 12.72 -8.86 4.74
C ALA A 402 11.37 -8.42 5.31
N ASN A 403 10.30 -9.16 5.01
CA ASN A 403 8.98 -8.90 5.59
C ASN A 403 8.96 -9.09 7.12
N ALA A 404 9.62 -10.13 7.63
CA ALA A 404 9.74 -10.36 9.07
C ALA A 404 10.54 -9.24 9.76
N ILE A 405 11.62 -8.76 9.13
CA ILE A 405 12.41 -7.63 9.60
C ILE A 405 11.56 -6.35 9.65
N LEU A 406 10.79 -6.08 8.60
CA LEU A 406 9.88 -4.92 8.56
C LEU A 406 8.79 -4.98 9.63
N ASP A 407 8.31 -6.18 9.97
CA ASP A 407 7.38 -6.39 11.08
C ASP A 407 8.05 -6.15 12.45
N GLN A 408 9.28 -6.65 12.66
CA GLN A 408 10.05 -6.44 13.89
C GLN A 408 10.41 -4.96 14.09
N LEU A 409 10.86 -4.28 13.03
CA LEU A 409 11.12 -2.83 13.04
C LEU A 409 9.87 -2.03 13.42
N ARG A 410 8.69 -2.46 12.94
CA ARG A 410 7.43 -1.81 13.30
C ARG A 410 7.10 -2.02 14.78
N GLU A 411 7.24 -3.24 15.28
CA GLU A 411 7.00 -3.56 16.69
C GLU A 411 7.92 -2.75 17.61
N HIS A 412 9.22 -2.72 17.31
CA HIS A 412 10.19 -1.96 18.09
C HIS A 412 9.88 -0.46 18.07
N ARG A 413 9.50 0.10 16.91
CA ARG A 413 9.09 1.52 16.82
C ARG A 413 7.85 1.81 17.64
N LEU A 414 6.80 0.98 17.56
CA LEU A 414 5.60 1.15 18.38
C LEU A 414 5.91 1.11 19.87
N ARG A 415 6.84 0.25 20.29
CA ARG A 415 7.24 0.16 21.70
C ARG A 415 8.11 1.36 22.12
N LEU A 416 9.02 1.82 21.27
CA LEU A 416 9.81 3.03 21.50
C LEU A 416 8.94 4.28 21.60
N ASP A 417 7.86 4.38 20.81
CA ASP A 417 6.90 5.48 20.87
C ASP A 417 6.17 5.55 22.23
N VAL A 418 6.10 4.44 22.97
CA VAL A 418 5.54 4.38 24.33
C VAL A 418 6.61 4.64 25.39
N ILE A 419 7.79 4.05 25.24
CA ILE A 419 8.87 4.11 26.25
C ILE A 419 9.54 5.48 26.26
N LEU A 420 9.91 6.03 25.10
CA LEU A 420 10.74 7.24 25.05
C LEU A 420 10.06 8.47 25.68
N PRO A 421 8.75 8.71 25.53
CA PRO A 421 8.07 9.77 26.26
C PRO A 421 8.08 9.55 27.77
N ARG A 422 7.78 8.33 28.23
CA ARG A 422 7.75 7.98 29.66
C ARG A 422 9.13 8.13 30.30
N LEU A 423 10.17 7.64 29.64
CA LEU A 423 11.55 7.77 30.08
C LEU A 423 11.96 9.24 30.17
N ARG A 424 11.61 10.06 29.18
CA ARG A 424 11.86 11.50 29.22
C ARG A 424 11.13 12.18 30.39
N ASP A 425 9.87 11.83 30.63
CA ASP A 425 9.10 12.40 31.75
C ASP A 425 9.69 12.03 33.11
N LEU A 426 10.22 10.82 33.27
CA LEU A 426 10.87 10.36 34.50
C LEU A 426 12.22 11.05 34.71
N VAL A 427 13.07 11.13 33.68
CA VAL A 427 14.34 11.86 33.73
C VAL A 427 14.13 13.35 34.01
N ASP A 428 13.08 13.97 33.45
CA ASP A 428 12.72 15.36 33.72
C ASP A 428 12.18 15.57 35.14
N GLN A 429 11.58 14.55 35.76
CA GLN A 429 11.16 14.57 37.17
C GLN A 429 12.37 14.46 38.10
N GLU A 430 13.25 13.50 37.87
CA GLU A 430 14.48 13.30 38.63
C GLU A 430 15.39 14.53 38.54
N THR A 431 15.55 15.11 37.35
CA THR A 431 16.35 16.32 37.14
C THR A 431 15.78 17.52 37.92
N ARG A 432 14.46 17.67 37.99
CA ARG A 432 13.81 18.74 38.78
C ARG A 432 14.01 18.52 40.27
N TRP A 433 13.85 17.29 40.74
CA TRP A 433 14.07 16.93 42.13
C TRP A 433 15.52 17.22 42.55
N LEU A 434 16.52 16.82 41.75
CA LEU A 434 17.95 17.11 42.01
C LEU A 434 18.26 18.61 42.04
N GLN A 435 17.58 19.41 41.22
CA GLN A 435 17.71 20.88 41.22
C GLN A 435 17.11 21.50 42.49
N GLU A 436 15.97 20.99 42.96
CA GLU A 436 15.32 21.43 44.21
C GLU A 436 16.16 21.09 45.45
N GLN A 437 16.93 19.99 45.41
CA GLN A 437 17.86 19.61 46.48
C GLN A 437 19.20 20.37 46.47
N GLY A 438 19.40 21.30 45.53
CA GLY A 438 20.58 22.17 45.49
C GLY A 438 21.89 21.47 45.10
N VAL A 439 21.83 20.32 44.42
CA VAL A 439 23.01 19.57 43.97
C VAL A 439 23.69 20.30 42.80
N PRO A 440 24.90 20.87 42.95
CA PRO A 440 25.57 21.61 41.89
C PRO A 440 26.12 20.65 40.83
N GLY A 441 25.59 20.69 39.61
CA GLY A 441 26.12 19.92 38.46
C GLY A 441 25.10 19.10 37.66
N ALA A 442 23.86 18.94 38.12
CA ALA A 442 22.85 18.11 37.44
C ALA A 442 22.54 18.53 35.98
N ALA A 443 22.76 19.80 35.62
CA ALA A 443 22.54 20.30 34.26
C ALA A 443 23.61 19.84 33.23
N SER A 444 24.76 19.33 33.64
CA SER A 444 25.83 18.89 32.71
C SER A 444 25.75 17.41 32.33
N ALA A 445 25.22 16.53 33.19
CA ALA A 445 25.09 15.10 32.92
C ALA A 445 23.99 14.76 31.89
N ALA A 446 22.90 15.53 31.86
CA ALA A 446 21.81 15.34 30.89
C ALA A 446 22.19 15.70 29.43
N ARG A 447 23.37 16.30 29.19
CA ARG A 447 23.89 16.56 27.84
C ARG A 447 24.89 15.51 27.34
N SER A 448 25.42 14.65 28.21
CA SER A 448 26.41 13.62 27.83
C SER A 448 25.82 12.24 27.56
N THR A 449 24.54 12.00 27.85
CA THR A 449 23.82 10.76 27.45
C THR A 449 23.20 10.85 26.05
N GLY A 450 23.55 11.88 25.28
CA GLY A 450 23.27 11.92 23.85
C GLY A 450 24.06 10.83 23.12
N VAL A 451 23.34 9.77 22.71
CA VAL A 451 23.60 8.88 21.57
C VAL A 451 24.99 9.07 20.96
N SER A 452 25.92 8.18 21.30
CA SER A 452 27.22 8.08 20.64
C SER A 452 27.03 7.66 19.18
N GLY A 453 26.70 8.63 18.33
CA GLY A 453 26.80 8.54 16.88
C GLY A 453 28.23 8.86 16.49
N ARG A 454 29.05 7.83 16.29
CA ARG A 454 30.41 7.97 15.78
C ARG A 454 30.32 8.33 14.29
N ALA A 455 30.41 9.62 13.98
CA ALA A 455 30.52 10.12 12.62
C ALA A 455 31.92 9.81 12.06
N SER A 456 31.99 8.91 11.08
CA SER A 456 33.17 8.73 10.23
C SER A 456 33.28 9.94 9.30
N GLN A 457 34.28 10.78 9.53
CA GLN A 457 34.74 11.77 8.56
C GLN A 457 35.50 11.05 7.44
N VAL A 458 34.95 11.06 6.23
CA VAL A 458 35.71 10.82 5.00
C VAL A 458 36.17 12.18 4.50
N GLY A 459 37.46 12.48 4.71
CA GLY A 459 38.14 13.63 4.12
C GLY A 459 38.98 13.17 2.94
N THR A 460 38.66 13.67 1.75
CA THR A 460 39.55 13.64 0.58
C THR A 460 40.44 14.87 0.58
N ALA A 461 41.76 14.72 0.70
CA ALA A 461 42.75 15.59 0.05
C ALA A 461 44.19 15.03 0.19
N GLY A 462 44.75 14.60 -0.95
CA GLY A 462 46.04 15.03 -1.48
C GLY A 462 47.32 15.00 -0.62
N ALA A 463 48.22 14.10 -1.06
CA ALA A 463 49.65 14.34 -1.33
C ALA A 463 50.70 14.34 -0.18
N ALA A 464 51.52 13.27 -0.25
CA ALA A 464 52.99 13.27 -0.30
C ALA A 464 53.84 13.14 0.99
N CYS A 465 54.73 12.13 0.92
CA CYS A 465 56.03 11.94 1.58
C CYS A 465 56.08 11.31 2.99
N ASP A 466 56.10 9.97 3.00
CA ASP A 466 57.08 9.03 3.61
C ASP A 466 58.37 9.61 4.29
N PRO A 467 59.10 8.81 5.08
CA PRO A 467 58.74 8.04 6.30
C PRO A 467 59.76 8.31 7.43
N GLN A 468 59.65 7.67 8.61
CA GLN A 468 60.82 7.11 9.35
C GLN A 468 60.45 6.38 10.66
N TYR A 469 61.02 5.18 10.78
CA TYR A 469 61.41 4.41 11.97
C TYR A 469 60.38 3.87 12.99
N ALA A 470 60.18 2.54 12.91
CA ALA A 470 59.99 1.64 14.05
C ALA A 470 61.34 1.46 14.82
N PRO A 471 61.52 0.63 15.88
CA PRO A 471 60.59 -0.34 16.49
C PRO A 471 60.68 -0.49 18.04
N ALA A 472 59.90 -1.47 18.54
CA ALA A 472 60.27 -2.49 19.54
C ALA A 472 59.87 -2.33 21.03
N ASN A 473 59.05 -3.32 21.44
CA ASN A 473 59.15 -4.20 22.61
C ASN A 473 59.31 -3.63 24.03
N LEU A 474 58.45 -4.08 24.97
CA LEU A 474 58.80 -5.04 26.05
C LEU A 474 57.68 -5.04 27.13
N ALA A 475 57.24 -6.25 27.50
CA ALA A 475 56.53 -6.54 28.75
C ALA A 475 57.53 -6.66 29.92
N PRO A 476 57.19 -7.18 31.12
CA PRO A 476 56.02 -7.05 32.00
C PRO A 476 56.44 -6.61 33.43
N GLY A 477 55.50 -6.43 34.36
CA GLY A 477 55.77 -6.72 35.78
C GLY A 477 55.08 -5.87 36.86
N SER A 478 54.48 -6.61 37.80
CA SER A 478 54.54 -6.38 39.25
C SER A 478 53.51 -5.46 39.92
N ALA A 479 52.62 -6.11 40.68
CA ALA A 479 51.86 -5.54 41.79
C ALA A 479 52.78 -5.07 42.94
N PRO A 480 52.26 -4.28 43.90
CA PRO A 480 52.00 -4.91 45.20
C PRO A 480 50.72 -4.45 45.92
N GLN A 481 50.25 -5.36 46.79
CA GLN A 481 49.17 -5.20 47.75
C GLN A 481 49.50 -4.15 48.83
N GLN A 482 48.47 -3.40 49.26
CA GLN A 482 48.38 -2.88 50.63
C GLN A 482 47.03 -3.28 51.24
N GLN A 483 47.11 -4.00 52.35
CA GLN A 483 46.03 -4.26 53.29
C GLN A 483 45.97 -3.12 54.31
N GLN A 484 44.75 -2.70 54.66
CA GLN A 484 44.24 -2.12 55.93
C GLN A 484 42.94 -1.40 55.53
N GLN A 485 41.82 -1.42 56.24
CA GLN A 485 41.39 -1.98 57.51
C GLN A 485 39.86 -1.87 57.48
N GLN A 486 39.15 -2.89 57.98
CA GLN A 486 37.70 -2.81 58.19
C GLN A 486 37.38 -1.78 59.27
N GLN A 487 36.59 -0.77 58.93
CA GLN A 487 35.72 -0.08 59.88
C GLN A 487 34.28 -0.34 59.44
N ALA A 488 33.61 -1.17 60.23
CA ALA A 488 32.17 -1.33 60.20
C ALA A 488 31.52 -0.06 60.75
N ALA A 489 31.16 0.86 59.85
CA ALA A 489 30.08 1.79 60.09
C ALA A 489 28.82 1.15 59.53
N ALA A 490 27.78 1.05 60.35
CA ALA A 490 26.49 0.51 59.95
C ALA A 490 25.94 1.28 58.74
N GLU A 491 25.91 0.64 57.57
CA GLU A 491 25.06 1.07 56.46
C GLU A 491 23.62 0.81 56.88
N GLU A 492 22.88 1.88 57.14
CA GLU A 492 21.43 1.84 56.99
C GLU A 492 21.10 1.31 55.58
N PRO A 493 20.08 0.45 55.43
CA PRO A 493 19.70 -0.01 54.11
C PRO A 493 19.30 1.21 53.27
N ALA A 494 20.08 1.51 52.24
CA ALA A 494 19.76 2.53 51.26
C ALA A 494 18.32 2.27 50.81
N ALA A 495 17.45 3.25 51.05
CA ALA A 495 16.08 3.23 50.58
C ALA A 495 16.13 2.98 49.06
N VAL A 496 15.59 1.85 48.62
CA VAL A 496 15.48 1.48 47.21
C VAL A 496 14.68 2.59 46.54
N ASP A 497 15.33 3.41 45.72
CA ASP A 497 14.67 4.40 44.88
C ASP A 497 13.87 3.66 43.79
N PRO A 498 12.53 3.61 43.89
CA PRO A 498 11.72 2.86 42.93
C PRO A 498 11.73 3.53 41.54
N GLU A 499 11.98 4.85 41.48
CA GLU A 499 11.92 5.63 40.24
C GLU A 499 13.23 5.52 39.44
N GLY A 500 14.39 5.51 40.12
CA GLY A 500 15.69 5.26 39.50
C GLY A 500 15.78 3.89 38.80
N ASN A 501 15.22 2.84 39.41
CA ASN A 501 15.14 1.51 38.81
C ASN A 501 14.22 1.45 37.58
N GLU A 502 13.14 2.26 37.55
CA GLU A 502 12.25 2.35 36.37
C GLU A 502 12.96 3.07 35.21
N ILE A 503 13.75 4.12 35.50
CA ILE A 503 14.54 4.84 34.50
C ILE A 503 15.58 3.92 33.86
N GLU A 504 16.38 3.22 34.67
CA GLU A 504 17.41 2.29 34.17
C GLU A 504 16.79 1.18 33.31
N ALA A 505 15.68 0.58 33.76
CA ALA A 505 15.01 -0.48 33.01
C ALA A 505 14.42 0.00 31.67
N LEU A 506 13.82 1.20 31.65
CA LEU A 506 13.27 1.79 30.43
C LEU A 506 14.36 2.27 29.47
N ASP A 507 15.47 2.79 29.98
CA ASP A 507 16.63 3.19 29.17
C ASP A 507 17.33 1.98 28.55
N GLU A 508 17.49 0.89 29.31
CA GLU A 508 18.03 -0.38 28.80
C GLU A 508 17.09 -0.98 27.73
N GLU A 509 15.77 -1.00 27.96
CA GLU A 509 14.80 -1.47 26.96
C GLU A 509 14.83 -0.58 25.70
N ALA A 510 14.90 0.74 25.85
CA ALA A 510 14.97 1.67 24.72
C ALA A 510 16.26 1.50 23.91
N SER A 511 17.41 1.46 24.58
CA SER A 511 18.72 1.29 23.97
C SER A 511 18.85 -0.06 23.27
N GLY A 512 18.38 -1.14 23.91
CA GLY A 512 18.35 -2.48 23.33
C GLY A 512 17.50 -2.55 22.06
N ARG A 513 16.32 -1.92 22.06
CA ARG A 513 15.44 -1.87 20.86
C ARG A 513 15.99 -0.97 19.76
N GLN A 514 16.69 0.11 20.10
CA GLN A 514 17.36 0.97 19.13
C GLN A 514 18.54 0.26 18.46
N GLU A 515 19.33 -0.49 19.22
CA GLU A 515 20.39 -1.36 18.68
C GLU A 515 19.81 -2.45 17.78
N ALA A 516 18.76 -3.14 18.24
CA ALA A 516 18.06 -4.13 17.43
C ALA A 516 17.51 -3.53 16.12
N ASN A 517 16.95 -2.32 16.16
CA ASN A 517 16.54 -1.60 14.95
C ASN A 517 17.71 -1.33 14.02
N ARG A 518 18.87 -0.90 14.52
CA ARG A 518 20.07 -0.69 13.70
C ARG A 518 20.53 -1.99 13.03
N GLN A 519 20.54 -3.09 13.76
CA GLN A 519 20.88 -4.41 13.21
C GLN A 519 19.89 -4.84 12.14
N LEU A 520 18.59 -4.74 12.42
CA LEU A 520 17.51 -5.05 11.48
C LEU A 520 17.56 -4.18 10.22
N GLU A 521 17.81 -2.88 10.35
CA GLU A 521 17.95 -1.95 9.21
C GLU A 521 19.20 -2.28 8.37
N ALA A 522 20.31 -2.66 9.02
CA ALA A 522 21.51 -3.11 8.32
C ALA A 522 21.31 -4.45 7.60
N GLU A 523 20.57 -5.40 8.21
CA GLU A 523 20.23 -6.67 7.56
C GLU A 523 19.33 -6.42 6.34
N LEU A 524 18.34 -5.54 6.49
CA LEU A 524 17.45 -5.15 5.41
C LEU A 524 18.20 -4.45 4.27
N ALA A 525 19.18 -3.59 4.59
CA ALA A 525 20.04 -2.97 3.61
C ALA A 525 20.89 -4.02 2.87
N SER A 526 21.53 -4.95 3.59
CA SER A 526 22.29 -6.03 2.96
C SER A 526 21.40 -6.95 2.10
N LEU A 527 20.17 -7.18 2.53
CA LEU A 527 19.15 -7.89 1.77
C LEU A 527 18.79 -7.15 0.48
N HIS A 528 18.63 -5.82 0.52
CA HIS A 528 18.43 -5.00 -0.67
C HIS A 528 19.64 -5.02 -1.62
N ASP A 529 20.86 -4.96 -1.06
CA ASP A 529 22.13 -4.98 -1.80
C ASP A 529 22.44 -6.36 -2.40
N SER A 530 21.84 -7.44 -1.86
CA SER A 530 22.05 -8.84 -2.31
C SER A 530 21.28 -9.22 -3.59
N ASP A 531 21.06 -8.27 -4.49
CA ASP A 531 20.22 -8.42 -5.70
C ASP A 531 18.79 -8.92 -5.40
N MET A 532 18.25 -8.68 -4.20
CA MET A 532 16.82 -8.94 -3.95
C MET A 532 15.94 -7.98 -4.77
N LEU A 533 16.44 -6.75 -4.95
CA LEU A 533 15.92 -5.78 -5.90
C LEU A 533 16.71 -5.92 -7.18
N VAL A 534 16.30 -6.86 -8.01
CA VAL A 534 16.91 -7.01 -9.32
C VAL A 534 16.68 -5.70 -10.09
N LEU A 535 17.77 -5.03 -10.47
CA LEU A 535 17.69 -3.91 -11.40
C LEU A 535 16.88 -4.36 -12.61
N ALA A 536 16.07 -3.45 -13.07
CA ALA A 536 14.96 -3.72 -13.93
C ALA A 536 15.36 -4.54 -15.19
N ASP A 537 16.59 -4.33 -15.68
CA ASP A 537 17.27 -5.02 -16.77
C ASP A 537 17.63 -6.50 -16.50
N GLN A 538 17.96 -6.85 -15.26
CA GLN A 538 18.34 -8.21 -14.84
C GLN A 538 17.12 -9.08 -14.46
N ALA A 539 15.97 -8.46 -14.15
CA ALA A 539 14.84 -9.12 -13.46
C ALA A 539 14.05 -10.14 -14.30
N THR A 540 14.28 -10.22 -15.60
CA THR A 540 13.49 -11.07 -16.51
C THR A 540 14.27 -11.69 -17.66
N GLY A 541 15.58 -11.49 -17.77
CA GLY A 541 16.37 -11.92 -18.94
C GLY A 541 15.68 -11.66 -20.29
N HIS A 542 16.02 -12.40 -21.35
CA HIS A 542 15.45 -12.16 -22.68
C HIS A 542 14.06 -12.77 -22.83
N ALA A 543 13.04 -11.93 -23.10
CA ALA A 543 11.69 -12.39 -23.36
C ALA A 543 11.61 -13.14 -24.71
N ARG A 544 11.27 -14.43 -24.67
CA ARG A 544 10.98 -15.26 -25.84
C ARG A 544 9.49 -15.54 -25.93
N GLN A 545 8.84 -15.07 -26.99
CA GLN A 545 7.44 -15.38 -27.24
C GLN A 545 7.28 -16.89 -27.53
N LEU A 546 6.49 -17.58 -26.72
CA LEU A 546 6.13 -18.99 -26.90
C LEU A 546 4.85 -19.15 -27.70
N VAL A 547 3.91 -18.21 -27.55
CA VAL A 547 2.60 -18.25 -28.18
C VAL A 547 2.35 -16.91 -28.86
N ALA A 548 2.02 -16.97 -30.15
CA ALA A 548 1.77 -15.79 -30.98
C ALA A 548 0.56 -14.97 -30.47
N ASP A 549 0.55 -13.67 -30.76
CA ASP A 549 -0.44 -12.73 -30.23
C ASP A 549 -1.88 -13.05 -30.69
N GLU A 550 -2.03 -13.63 -31.88
CA GLU A 550 -3.31 -14.01 -32.49
C GLU A 550 -4.07 -15.03 -31.63
N HIS A 551 -3.35 -15.88 -30.89
CA HIS A 551 -3.96 -16.82 -29.95
C HIS A 551 -4.74 -16.12 -28.82
N TYR A 552 -4.30 -14.91 -28.47
CA TYR A 552 -4.89 -14.10 -27.43
C TYR A 552 -5.95 -13.14 -27.96
N LEU A 553 -6.09 -12.98 -29.27
CA LEU A 553 -7.14 -12.17 -29.86
C LEU A 553 -8.51 -12.70 -29.42
N ILE A 554 -9.42 -11.79 -29.09
CA ILE A 554 -10.81 -12.09 -28.80
C ILE A 554 -11.57 -11.95 -30.12
N PRO A 555 -11.95 -13.07 -30.77
CA PRO A 555 -12.53 -13.01 -32.11
C PRO A 555 -13.90 -12.32 -32.07
N ASN A 556 -14.16 -11.50 -33.08
CA ASN A 556 -15.45 -10.83 -33.30
C ASN A 556 -15.91 -9.91 -32.16
N GLU A 557 -14.98 -9.36 -31.38
CA GLU A 557 -15.30 -8.42 -30.30
C GLU A 557 -14.32 -7.24 -30.32
N SER A 558 -14.86 -6.02 -30.36
CA SER A 558 -14.05 -4.81 -30.26
C SER A 558 -13.56 -4.57 -28.83
N LEU A 559 -12.51 -3.76 -28.67
CA LEU A 559 -11.98 -3.37 -27.37
C LEU A 559 -13.08 -2.80 -26.45
N GLY A 560 -13.96 -1.94 -26.96
CA GLY A 560 -15.07 -1.35 -26.19
C GLY A 560 -16.05 -2.39 -25.64
N HIS A 561 -16.43 -3.40 -26.44
CA HIS A 561 -17.29 -4.50 -25.99
C HIS A 561 -16.57 -5.38 -24.95
N ALA A 562 -15.31 -5.74 -25.21
CA ALA A 562 -14.51 -6.57 -24.32
C ALA A 562 -14.31 -5.89 -22.95
N TYR A 563 -14.07 -4.58 -22.96
CA TYR A 563 -14.00 -3.76 -21.76
C TYR A 563 -15.29 -3.83 -20.94
N ARG A 564 -16.45 -3.53 -21.55
CA ARG A 564 -17.75 -3.54 -20.86
C ARG A 564 -18.07 -4.92 -20.28
N ARG A 565 -17.83 -5.98 -21.05
CA ARG A 565 -18.00 -7.38 -20.59
C ARG A 565 -17.08 -7.70 -19.41
N CYS A 566 -15.81 -7.31 -19.48
CA CYS A 566 -14.84 -7.53 -18.41
C CYS A 566 -15.20 -6.75 -17.14
N ALA A 567 -15.55 -5.47 -17.26
CA ALA A 567 -15.97 -4.62 -16.16
C ALA A 567 -17.21 -5.19 -15.46
N HIS A 568 -18.25 -5.56 -16.22
CA HIS A 568 -19.48 -6.15 -15.69
C HIS A 568 -19.25 -7.52 -15.03
N ALA A 569 -18.42 -8.39 -15.63
CA ALA A 569 -18.06 -9.68 -15.04
C ALA A 569 -17.32 -9.53 -13.69
N GLY A 570 -16.55 -8.45 -13.53
CA GLY A 570 -15.87 -8.10 -12.28
C GLY A 570 -16.82 -7.88 -11.10
N HIS A 571 -18.00 -7.31 -11.36
CA HIS A 571 -19.03 -7.08 -10.35
C HIS A 571 -19.71 -8.39 -9.91
N THR A 572 -20.07 -9.27 -10.86
CA THR A 572 -20.88 -10.47 -10.58
C THR A 572 -20.09 -11.66 -10.01
N ARG A 573 -18.81 -11.85 -10.41
CA ARG A 573 -18.01 -13.03 -9.99
C ARG A 573 -17.53 -12.99 -8.53
N ARG A 574 -17.64 -11.86 -7.82
CA ARG A 574 -17.02 -11.68 -6.50
C ARG A 574 -17.93 -11.88 -5.30
N GLU A 575 -19.25 -11.78 -5.42
CA GLU A 575 -20.14 -11.85 -4.24
C GLU A 575 -20.31 -13.27 -3.66
N LYS A 576 -20.29 -14.30 -4.51
CA LYS A 576 -20.56 -15.69 -4.10
C LYS A 576 -19.39 -16.39 -3.38
N ARG A 577 -18.19 -15.78 -3.35
CA ARG A 577 -16.97 -16.39 -2.80
C ARG A 577 -16.20 -15.42 -1.92
N LYS A 578 -16.90 -14.74 -1.01
CA LYS A 578 -16.33 -13.77 -0.08
C LYS A 578 -15.95 -14.44 1.25
N PRO A 579 -14.65 -14.63 1.53
CA PRO A 579 -14.17 -15.34 2.73
C PRO A 579 -14.67 -14.77 4.05
N TYR A 580 -14.84 -13.44 4.15
CA TYR A 580 -15.37 -12.83 5.38
C TYR A 580 -16.73 -13.38 5.79
N LYS A 581 -17.56 -13.88 4.85
CA LYS A 581 -18.88 -14.49 5.13
C LYS A 581 -18.79 -15.76 5.97
N HIS A 582 -17.60 -16.33 6.11
CA HIS A 582 -17.34 -17.52 6.92
C HIS A 582 -16.67 -17.18 8.25
N LEU A 583 -16.30 -15.91 8.49
CA LEU A 583 -15.94 -15.45 9.83
C LEU A 583 -17.20 -15.46 10.68
N ARG A 584 -17.11 -16.04 11.87
CA ARG A 584 -18.23 -16.13 12.79
C ARG A 584 -17.79 -15.94 14.22
N THR A 585 -18.67 -15.34 15.01
CA THR A 585 -18.54 -15.33 16.47
C THR A 585 -18.79 -16.74 17.01
N PRO A 586 -18.40 -17.04 18.26
CA PRO A 586 -18.78 -18.28 18.92
C PRO A 586 -20.31 -18.50 18.96
N TRP A 587 -21.11 -17.43 18.94
CA TRP A 587 -22.58 -17.50 18.91
C TRP A 587 -23.18 -17.75 17.51
N GLY A 588 -22.35 -17.78 16.46
CA GLY A 588 -22.80 -18.07 15.10
C GLY A 588 -23.18 -16.84 14.27
N GLU A 589 -22.79 -15.64 14.71
CA GLU A 589 -23.09 -14.39 14.02
C GLU A 589 -21.96 -14.03 13.04
N THR A 590 -22.30 -13.34 11.95
CA THR A 590 -21.36 -12.83 10.94
C THR A 590 -21.81 -11.46 10.42
N PHE A 591 -21.09 -10.93 9.44
CA PHE A 591 -21.44 -9.69 8.76
C PHE A 591 -21.30 -9.83 7.23
N THR A 592 -21.96 -8.92 6.52
CA THR A 592 -21.79 -8.78 5.06
C THR A 592 -21.66 -7.32 4.66
N PHE A 593 -20.66 -7.01 3.84
CA PHE A 593 -20.58 -5.72 3.18
C PHE A 593 -21.62 -5.62 2.07
N SER A 594 -22.42 -4.55 2.09
CA SER A 594 -23.41 -4.16 1.10
C SER A 594 -23.52 -2.64 0.98
N THR A 595 -24.18 -2.15 -0.06
CA THR A 595 -24.52 -0.73 -0.18
C THR A 595 -25.31 -0.23 1.03
N ASP A 596 -26.28 -1.00 1.51
CA ASP A 596 -27.09 -0.66 2.68
C ASP A 596 -26.24 -0.60 3.96
N SER A 597 -25.27 -1.51 4.10
CA SER A 597 -24.36 -1.46 5.25
C SER A 597 -23.48 -0.20 5.26
N ARG A 598 -23.10 0.32 4.09
CA ARG A 598 -22.32 1.57 4.00
C ARG A 598 -23.12 2.77 4.50
N GLN A 599 -24.43 2.78 4.30
CA GLN A 599 -25.31 3.84 4.79
C GLN A 599 -25.38 3.86 6.33
N ARG A 600 -25.05 2.74 6.99
CA ARG A 600 -25.01 2.64 8.46
C ARG A 600 -23.69 3.14 9.07
N ILE A 601 -22.69 3.49 8.26
CA ILE A 601 -21.44 4.07 8.79
C ILE A 601 -21.77 5.40 9.47
N ALA A 602 -21.35 5.55 10.73
CA ALA A 602 -21.61 6.76 11.49
C ALA A 602 -21.07 8.00 10.76
N ARG A 603 -21.90 9.07 10.71
CA ARG A 603 -21.55 10.32 10.05
C ARG A 603 -20.26 10.93 10.59
N SER A 604 -20.05 10.85 11.91
CA SER A 604 -18.83 11.29 12.59
C SER A 604 -17.57 10.59 12.06
N THR A 605 -17.66 9.29 11.73
CA THR A 605 -16.57 8.53 11.12
C THR A 605 -16.29 8.99 9.69
N LEU A 606 -17.33 9.23 8.87
CA LEU A 606 -17.16 9.75 7.51
C LEU A 606 -16.53 11.16 7.52
N ASP A 607 -17.01 12.04 8.39
CA ASP A 607 -16.47 13.40 8.54
C ASP A 607 -15.03 13.36 9.05
N ARG A 608 -14.69 12.37 9.90
CA ARG A 608 -13.32 12.17 10.35
C ARG A 608 -12.41 11.71 9.22
N ILE A 609 -12.85 10.78 8.37
CA ILE A 609 -12.11 10.39 7.16
C ILE A 609 -11.87 11.61 6.26
N HIS A 610 -12.87 12.46 6.03
CA HIS A 610 -12.68 13.70 5.28
C HIS A 610 -11.58 14.59 5.90
N ARG A 611 -11.62 14.83 7.22
CA ARG A 611 -10.61 15.65 7.92
C ARG A 611 -9.19 15.08 7.88
N LEU A 612 -9.05 13.75 7.82
CA LEU A 612 -7.74 13.10 7.72
C LEU A 612 -7.19 13.09 6.29
N ASN A 613 -8.04 13.33 5.28
CA ASN A 613 -7.70 13.23 3.86
C ASN A 613 -7.87 14.56 3.11
N THR A 614 -7.71 15.70 3.79
CA THR A 614 -7.98 17.03 3.19
C THR A 614 -7.22 17.27 1.90
N VAL A 615 -6.00 16.75 1.77
CA VAL A 615 -5.17 17.01 0.58
C VAL A 615 -5.61 16.15 -0.59
N ASP A 616 -6.01 14.91 -0.32
CA ASP A 616 -6.60 14.03 -1.34
C ASP A 616 -7.98 14.55 -1.81
N GLU A 617 -8.75 15.22 -0.94
CA GLU A 617 -10.00 15.88 -1.34
C GLU A 617 -9.73 16.98 -2.37
N GLU A 618 -8.77 17.87 -2.11
CA GLU A 618 -8.38 18.91 -3.07
C GLU A 618 -7.79 18.32 -4.36
N LEU A 619 -6.94 17.30 -4.23
CA LEU A 619 -6.35 16.61 -5.38
C LEU A 619 -7.43 15.97 -6.27
N TRP A 620 -8.45 15.35 -5.67
CA TRP A 620 -9.58 14.78 -6.40
C TRP A 620 -10.39 15.85 -7.13
N ARG A 621 -10.66 17.00 -6.50
CA ARG A 621 -11.34 18.14 -7.16
C ARG A 621 -10.53 18.66 -8.35
N GLU A 622 -9.22 18.76 -8.20
CA GLU A 622 -8.36 19.16 -9.29
C GLU A 622 -8.38 18.13 -10.44
N ALA A 623 -8.36 16.84 -10.13
CA ALA A 623 -8.51 15.79 -11.14
C ALA A 623 -9.86 15.83 -11.85
N ASP A 624 -10.97 16.12 -11.14
CA ASP A 624 -12.28 16.31 -11.75
C ASP A 624 -12.31 17.50 -12.71
N ARG A 625 -11.65 18.60 -12.33
CA ARG A 625 -11.48 19.78 -13.18
C ARG A 625 -10.69 19.45 -14.44
N ILE A 626 -9.53 18.79 -14.29
CA ILE A 626 -8.68 18.32 -15.40
C ILE A 626 -9.48 17.43 -16.36
N LEU A 627 -10.17 16.41 -15.85
CA LEU A 627 -10.95 15.49 -16.67
C LEU A 627 -12.10 16.21 -17.39
N THR A 628 -12.77 17.14 -16.72
CA THR A 628 -13.86 17.92 -17.32
C THR A 628 -13.37 18.81 -18.46
N GLU A 629 -12.30 19.56 -18.24
CA GLU A 629 -11.67 20.41 -19.27
C GLU A 629 -11.20 19.55 -20.46
N LYS A 630 -10.56 18.42 -20.17
CA LYS A 630 -10.06 17.48 -21.18
C LYS A 630 -11.18 16.87 -22.02
N LEU A 631 -12.26 16.40 -21.39
CA LEU A 631 -13.44 15.89 -22.09
C LEU A 631 -14.09 16.96 -22.97
N ALA A 632 -14.18 18.21 -22.49
CA ALA A 632 -14.71 19.31 -23.29
C ALA A 632 -13.84 19.57 -24.54
N ALA A 633 -12.52 19.61 -24.39
CA ALA A 633 -11.58 19.79 -25.49
C ALA A 633 -11.60 18.60 -26.48
N GLN A 634 -11.65 17.37 -25.99
CA GLN A 634 -11.71 16.18 -26.84
C GLN A 634 -13.06 16.09 -27.59
N ARG A 635 -14.16 16.54 -26.99
CA ARG A 635 -15.47 16.65 -27.67
C ARG A 635 -15.44 17.71 -28.77
N SER A 636 -14.88 18.89 -28.51
CA SER A 636 -14.80 19.94 -29.53
C SER A 636 -13.87 19.56 -30.69
N ALA A 637 -12.85 18.73 -30.42
CA ALA A 637 -11.98 18.15 -31.43
C ALA A 637 -12.56 16.89 -32.13
N ASN A 638 -13.76 16.44 -31.76
CA ASN A 638 -14.37 15.18 -32.22
C ASN A 638 -13.44 13.96 -32.05
N ALA A 639 -12.67 13.93 -30.96
CA ALA A 639 -11.69 12.89 -30.66
C ALA A 639 -12.26 11.76 -29.78
N LEU A 640 -13.46 11.93 -29.19
CA LEU A 640 -14.06 10.92 -28.34
C LEU A 640 -14.83 9.87 -29.15
N GLN A 641 -14.53 8.61 -28.89
CA GLN A 641 -15.31 7.47 -29.39
C GLN A 641 -16.40 7.08 -28.38
N ALA A 642 -17.60 6.82 -28.86
CA ALA A 642 -18.65 6.25 -28.02
C ALA A 642 -18.35 4.78 -27.76
N PHE A 643 -18.61 4.30 -26.53
CA PHE A 643 -18.62 2.85 -26.32
C PHE A 643 -19.70 2.21 -27.19
N PRO A 644 -19.42 1.05 -27.79
CA PRO A 644 -20.41 0.34 -28.57
C PRO A 644 -21.58 -0.09 -27.66
N PRO A 645 -22.82 -0.15 -28.18
CA PRO A 645 -23.99 -0.51 -27.39
C PRO A 645 -23.76 -1.85 -26.67
N PRO A 646 -24.33 -2.04 -25.46
CA PRO A 646 -24.20 -3.31 -24.77
C PRO A 646 -24.66 -4.44 -25.69
N PRO A 647 -23.95 -5.59 -25.72
CA PRO A 647 -24.36 -6.71 -26.56
C PRO A 647 -25.81 -7.06 -26.20
N ALA A 648 -26.66 -7.24 -27.22
CA ALA A 648 -28.02 -7.73 -27.02
C ALA A 648 -27.96 -8.97 -26.10
N PRO A 649 -28.85 -9.09 -25.10
CA PRO A 649 -28.81 -10.22 -24.18
C PRO A 649 -28.75 -11.50 -25.01
N PHE A 650 -27.67 -12.27 -24.84
CA PHE A 650 -27.50 -13.53 -25.55
C PHE A 650 -28.78 -14.34 -25.33
N ALA A 651 -29.51 -14.64 -26.40
CA ALA A 651 -30.53 -15.67 -26.36
C ALA A 651 -29.86 -16.89 -25.71
N PRO A 652 -30.45 -17.50 -24.66
CA PRO A 652 -29.78 -18.54 -23.90
C PRO A 652 -29.37 -19.66 -24.86
N GLN A 653 -28.09 -19.67 -25.24
CA GLN A 653 -27.51 -20.78 -25.97
C GLN A 653 -27.60 -21.96 -25.01
N GLN A 654 -28.41 -22.95 -25.39
CA GLN A 654 -28.41 -24.25 -24.73
C GLN A 654 -27.00 -24.83 -24.85
N LEU A 655 -26.19 -24.62 -23.81
CA LEU A 655 -24.93 -25.34 -23.65
C LEU A 655 -25.28 -26.83 -23.66
N PRO A 656 -24.67 -27.65 -24.53
CA PRO A 656 -24.94 -29.07 -24.56
C PRO A 656 -24.63 -29.66 -23.18
N SER A 657 -25.63 -30.28 -22.58
CA SER A 657 -25.55 -30.84 -21.24
C SER A 657 -24.44 -31.89 -21.17
N ARG A 658 -23.27 -31.53 -20.65
CA ARG A 658 -22.27 -32.52 -20.20
C ARG A 658 -22.78 -33.18 -18.91
N LYS A 659 -23.74 -34.09 -19.04
CA LYS A 659 -24.00 -35.11 -18.00
C LYS A 659 -22.78 -36.03 -17.96
N ARG A 660 -21.85 -35.73 -17.05
CA ARG A 660 -20.78 -36.63 -16.64
C ARG A 660 -21.45 -37.82 -15.94
N ARG A 661 -21.66 -38.94 -16.65
CA ARG A 661 -22.05 -40.21 -16.01
C ARG A 661 -20.91 -40.62 -15.08
N LEU A 662 -21.09 -40.46 -13.78
CA LEU A 662 -20.31 -41.20 -12.78
C LEU A 662 -20.66 -42.68 -12.94
N ARG A 663 -19.71 -43.49 -13.40
CA ARG A 663 -19.78 -44.95 -13.22
C ARG A 663 -19.41 -45.23 -11.77
N SER A 664 -20.33 -45.87 -11.05
CA SER A 664 -20.13 -46.45 -9.73
C SER A 664 -19.06 -47.56 -9.84
N LEU A 665 -18.06 -47.47 -8.96
CA LEU A 665 -17.06 -48.51 -8.73
C LEU A 665 -17.60 -49.43 -7.64
N ASP A 666 -18.51 -50.32 -7.99
CA ASP A 666 -18.89 -51.49 -7.17
C ASP A 666 -19.45 -52.58 -8.09
N ALA A 667 -18.55 -53.30 -8.76
CA ALA A 667 -18.83 -54.60 -9.37
C ALA A 667 -17.52 -55.40 -9.50
N PRO A 668 -17.48 -56.69 -9.07
CA PRO A 668 -16.29 -57.52 -9.19
C PRO A 668 -16.02 -57.94 -10.65
N PRO A 669 -14.76 -58.26 -11.00
CA PRO A 669 -14.37 -58.47 -12.39
C PRO A 669 -14.89 -59.82 -12.92
N PRO A 670 -15.32 -59.88 -14.20
CA PRO A 670 -15.59 -61.15 -14.86
C PRO A 670 -14.29 -61.80 -15.37
N LEU A 671 -14.26 -63.14 -15.31
CA LEU A 671 -13.19 -64.01 -15.80
C LEU A 671 -13.07 -63.97 -17.34
N PRO A 672 -11.87 -64.29 -17.90
CA PRO A 672 -11.59 -64.13 -19.32
C PRO A 672 -12.21 -65.25 -20.17
N PRO A 673 -12.64 -64.96 -21.42
CA PRO A 673 -12.95 -66.00 -22.39
C PRO A 673 -11.68 -66.46 -23.14
N ALA A 674 -11.77 -67.70 -23.60
CA ALA A 674 -10.74 -68.52 -24.20
C ALA A 674 -10.24 -68.02 -25.56
N ASP A 675 -9.02 -68.46 -25.87
CA ASP A 675 -8.29 -68.27 -27.12
C ASP A 675 -9.11 -68.69 -28.35
N GLY A 676 -9.04 -67.86 -29.39
CA GLY A 676 -9.50 -68.14 -30.74
C GLY A 676 -8.46 -67.62 -31.72
N GLU A 677 -7.77 -68.55 -32.36
CA GLU A 677 -6.77 -68.39 -33.41
C GLU A 677 -7.38 -67.83 -34.72
N GLY A 678 -6.50 -67.39 -35.62
CA GLY A 678 -6.79 -67.14 -37.05
C GLY A 678 -6.64 -65.66 -37.42
N GLU A 679 -5.52 -65.27 -38.04
CA GLU A 679 -5.36 -65.13 -39.52
C GLU A 679 -6.19 -63.95 -40.07
N GLU A 680 -5.74 -63.05 -40.93
CA GLU A 680 -4.59 -62.91 -41.80
C GLU A 680 -4.67 -61.49 -42.40
N GLY A 681 -3.53 -60.94 -42.87
CA GLY A 681 -3.41 -59.96 -43.97
C GLY A 681 -4.13 -58.61 -43.82
N GLY A 682 -3.50 -57.45 -43.87
CA GLY A 682 -2.33 -57.11 -44.67
C GLY A 682 -2.59 -55.73 -45.30
N ALA A 683 -1.58 -54.86 -45.14
CA ALA A 683 -1.17 -53.79 -46.04
C ALA A 683 -2.20 -52.74 -46.50
N ALA A 684 -2.02 -51.48 -46.07
CA ALA A 684 -1.41 -50.42 -46.89
C ALA A 684 -2.44 -49.72 -47.81
N ALA A 685 -2.31 -48.48 -48.24
CA ALA A 685 -1.56 -47.28 -47.92
C ALA A 685 -2.19 -46.18 -48.79
N ALA A 686 -1.88 -44.92 -48.48
CA ALA A 686 -1.95 -43.78 -49.42
C ALA A 686 -3.37 -43.34 -49.85
N ALA A 687 -3.61 -42.12 -50.29
CA ALA A 687 -2.96 -40.82 -50.15
C ALA A 687 -3.95 -39.80 -50.74
N ALA A 688 -3.87 -38.58 -50.23
CA ALA A 688 -3.98 -37.33 -50.97
C ALA A 688 -5.32 -36.84 -51.60
N THR A 689 -5.33 -35.51 -51.69
CA THR A 689 -5.86 -34.63 -52.75
C THR A 689 -7.29 -34.05 -52.66
N SER A 690 -7.32 -32.76 -52.27
CA SER A 690 -7.75 -31.58 -53.05
C SER A 690 -9.22 -31.39 -53.51
N THR A 691 -9.88 -30.43 -52.83
CA THR A 691 -10.64 -29.25 -53.37
C THR A 691 -11.90 -29.43 -54.28
N PRO A 692 -12.75 -28.38 -54.47
CA PRO A 692 -14.21 -28.37 -54.23
C PRO A 692 -15.04 -28.33 -55.55
N PRO A 693 -16.40 -28.11 -55.62
CA PRO A 693 -17.03 -26.78 -55.45
C PRO A 693 -18.56 -26.73 -55.06
N ALA A 694 -19.02 -25.49 -54.78
CA ALA A 694 -20.28 -24.82 -55.16
C ALA A 694 -21.71 -25.44 -55.03
N SER A 695 -22.53 -24.66 -54.32
CA SER A 695 -23.84 -24.07 -54.73
C SER A 695 -25.18 -24.84 -54.65
N SER A 696 -26.13 -24.14 -54.02
CA SER A 696 -27.53 -23.88 -54.42
C SER A 696 -28.69 -24.68 -53.79
N THR A 697 -29.48 -23.94 -53.00
CA THR A 697 -30.94 -23.73 -53.19
C THR A 697 -31.92 -24.89 -52.99
N GLN A 698 -32.61 -24.90 -51.84
CA GLN A 698 -33.97 -25.37 -51.56
C GLN A 698 -34.20 -25.09 -50.05
N GLN A 699 -35.23 -24.45 -49.50
CA GLN A 699 -36.59 -24.12 -49.92
C GLN A 699 -37.04 -22.88 -49.12
N GLN A 700 -37.43 -21.82 -49.83
CA GLN A 700 -38.55 -20.98 -49.40
C GLN A 700 -39.81 -21.59 -50.02
N GLN A 701 -40.76 -22.03 -49.19
CA GLN A 701 -42.22 -21.97 -49.43
C GLN A 701 -42.95 -22.78 -48.36
N GLN A 702 -43.47 -22.09 -47.34
CA GLN A 702 -44.85 -22.21 -46.85
C GLN A 702 -45.03 -21.15 -45.75
N GLN A 703 -45.65 -20.02 -46.13
CA GLN A 703 -47.03 -19.64 -45.74
C GLN A 703 -47.07 -19.15 -44.29
N GLN A 704 -47.23 -17.85 -43.97
CA GLN A 704 -48.20 -16.87 -44.47
C GLN A 704 -49.66 -17.37 -44.42
N GLN A 705 -50.29 -17.12 -43.27
CA GLN A 705 -51.73 -16.94 -42.96
C GLN A 705 -51.82 -17.07 -41.42
N GLN A 706 -52.34 -16.17 -40.60
CA GLN A 706 -53.29 -15.06 -40.69
C GLN A 706 -52.84 -14.03 -39.62
N GLN A 707 -52.63 -12.75 -39.97
CA GLN A 707 -53.67 -11.69 -39.98
C GLN A 707 -54.23 -11.43 -38.57
N GLN A 708 -53.90 -10.30 -37.93
CA GLN A 708 -54.29 -8.91 -38.20
C GLN A 708 -55.50 -8.48 -37.35
N GLY A 709 -55.42 -7.23 -36.89
CA GLY A 709 -56.51 -6.45 -36.30
C GLY A 709 -56.17 -6.04 -34.87
N SER A 710 -56.08 -4.76 -34.49
CA SER A 710 -56.31 -3.48 -35.15
C SER A 710 -55.75 -2.41 -34.18
N GLN A 711 -55.03 -1.39 -34.65
CA GLN A 711 -55.50 0.01 -34.74
C GLN A 711 -56.44 0.43 -33.60
N GLY A 712 -56.26 1.52 -32.87
CA GLY A 712 -55.43 2.73 -33.00
C GLY A 712 -56.14 3.85 -32.22
N ALA A 713 -55.42 4.90 -31.81
CA ALA A 713 -55.88 6.30 -31.71
C ALA A 713 -55.10 7.07 -30.63
N ALA A 714 -54.78 8.31 -31.00
CA ALA A 714 -53.96 9.28 -30.32
C ALA A 714 -54.68 10.04 -29.20
N SER A 715 -53.92 10.59 -28.25
CA SER A 715 -54.14 11.94 -27.71
C SER A 715 -52.98 12.40 -26.81
N VAL A 716 -52.35 13.51 -27.18
CA VAL A 716 -51.56 14.41 -26.33
C VAL A 716 -52.55 15.36 -25.62
N PRO A 717 -52.37 15.73 -24.35
CA PRO A 717 -51.76 17.04 -24.03
C PRO A 717 -50.79 17.04 -22.83
N SER A 718 -49.72 17.82 -22.96
CA SER A 718 -48.93 18.43 -21.87
C SER A 718 -49.71 19.59 -21.21
N PRO A 719 -49.15 20.33 -20.22
CA PRO A 719 -48.33 19.98 -19.05
C PRO A 719 -48.93 20.58 -17.76
N ALA A 720 -48.49 20.19 -16.55
CA ALA A 720 -48.42 21.10 -15.39
C ALA A 720 -47.74 20.48 -14.16
N THR A 721 -46.89 21.31 -13.55
CA THR A 721 -46.66 21.53 -12.11
C THR A 721 -45.87 20.53 -11.25
N GLU A 722 -44.69 21.01 -10.85
CA GLU A 722 -44.05 20.79 -9.54
C GLU A 722 -45.05 20.91 -8.37
N PRO A 723 -44.69 20.39 -7.18
CA PRO A 723 -44.10 21.33 -6.22
C PRO A 723 -42.88 20.81 -5.44
N VAL A 724 -42.06 21.81 -5.10
CA VAL A 724 -41.03 21.90 -4.07
C VAL A 724 -41.60 21.69 -2.66
N ARG A 725 -40.69 21.34 -1.71
CA ARG A 725 -40.74 21.38 -0.22
C ARG A 725 -40.87 20.01 0.46
N ASP A 726 -40.27 19.73 1.62
CA ASP A 726 -39.22 20.33 2.46
C ASP A 726 -38.88 19.25 3.51
N GLU A 727 -37.65 19.28 4.03
CA GLU A 727 -37.24 18.92 5.41
C GLU A 727 -37.68 17.57 6.04
N LEU A 728 -36.72 16.63 6.14
CA LEU A 728 -36.05 16.21 7.40
C LEU A 728 -34.88 15.25 7.13
#